data_AF-A0A2T6KC83-F1
#
_entry.id   AF-A0A2T6KC83-F1
#
_cell.length_a   1.000
_cell.length_b   1.000
_cell.length_c   1.000
_cell.angle_alpha   90.00
_cell.angle_beta   90.00
_cell.angle_gamma   90.00
#
_symmetry.space_group_name_H-M   'P 1'
#
loop_
_entity.id
_entity.type
_entity.pdbx_description
1 polymer ?
#
loop_
_entity_poly.entity_id
_entity_poly.type
_entity_poly.pdbx_seq_one_letter_code
_entity_poly.pdbx_strand_id
1 'polypeptide(L)'
;MTKQITLTELKAKIRDIDTPDEEIAAYLQAAPDVSDAFAPQVRINPELVDDEGKEADVAMRFFNAMSKRRRQKKYQRKIANGWTGLRVVSEGDSWFQYPFLLCDVIDQLFDDYAIYSLGAAGDLVQDMLDQDEILQAVRQQKPHVFLISGGGNDLLGDGMLKTALHPFKAGRPVKDYPNATFASRLNDIIGVYRNIFKSLLAEFPSLKILCHGYDYAKPDNARWLGKPMASLGIKDQTLQTQIVAELIDRFNIALVGLASEFPGAVTHVSCLNTVGDNWHDELHPNNAGYADAANKFRSVIASMFGAPHAFEETARLSPGKEAMIDAQDLEPEAFRELVDYRGRELLATPLPPTEDESRRKEIEQDISQHFEKISGGADFLPASFLYHGADAAASVCRINLPGGSGTGFLIATSNFIMTNNHVIADKEEARDALAEFRFEEGGDSLMVNLDPDRFFITSRELDFTIVGCDDPALADFDPIPLLRNPSTVTRGEKVNIVQHPRGRPKEVALHNNDVLRIKDKVVWYETDTEPGSSGSPVFNNTWDLVALHHAGWIENGVTTNEGVRMAAIVSHLVARQHTEATASGALMELLSTIPDSSPHLGFFDIAGITGARPEEVEVPEYKGSLEFADIGFWNIEHFNDAITDARVDKVAGVLGHLSLDAMGLVEVQKDAMDRVVESLQALGHSYSYKYLDVKGRQDLAVLYDSKTTEVNISAKILNRHKTAWAATTGTGRTAFPRRPLIAHVKVAPNTKNAEQVEFIMILLHLKAFGDPQSKARRRLAAEILTEVIADIRKTEKLPVVLGGDLNETLNTDVLAPLTDAPDLFTLTTDDAANNALSYVGASHRSLIDHIVVSNDVRMSPISGDDAAIVRLDKSVADFTQDVSDHMPLVIRMVNRDAPIQMNDAGKGQDQC
;
A
#
# COMPACT_ATOMS: atom_id res chain seq x y z
N MET A 1 36.80 21.97 -25.33
CA MET A 1 36.76 20.58 -24.84
C MET A 1 35.65 20.54 -23.81
N THR A 2 34.54 19.86 -24.10
CA THR A 2 33.48 19.58 -23.13
C THR A 2 34.12 18.76 -22.00
N LYS A 3 33.94 19.22 -20.75
CA LYS A 3 34.49 18.53 -19.58
C LYS A 3 33.76 17.19 -19.45
N GLN A 4 34.51 16.07 -19.42
CA GLN A 4 33.93 14.76 -19.12
C GLN A 4 33.25 14.80 -17.74
N ILE A 5 32.08 14.19 -17.65
CA ILE A 5 31.38 14.00 -16.37
C ILE A 5 31.67 12.61 -15.83
N THR A 6 31.61 12.43 -14.52
CA THR A 6 31.76 11.12 -13.88
C THR A 6 30.51 10.27 -14.08
N LEU A 7 30.65 8.94 -14.00
CA LEU A 7 29.51 8.02 -13.98
C LEU A 7 28.49 8.38 -12.88
N THR A 8 28.96 8.88 -11.73
CA THR A 8 28.11 9.33 -10.62
C THR A 8 27.26 10.54 -11.01
N GLU A 9 27.84 11.51 -11.71
CA GLU A 9 27.12 12.70 -12.22
C GLU A 9 26.09 12.32 -13.29
N LEU A 10 26.42 11.40 -14.21
CA LEU A 10 25.47 10.89 -15.20
C LEU A 10 24.29 10.17 -14.52
N LYS A 11 24.57 9.32 -13.51
CA LYS A 11 23.52 8.63 -12.73
C LYS A 11 22.63 9.62 -11.98
N ALA A 12 23.18 10.72 -11.46
CA ALA A 12 22.40 11.77 -10.81
C ALA A 12 21.44 12.45 -11.81
N LYS A 13 21.94 12.81 -13.02
CA LYS A 13 21.10 13.35 -14.10
C LYS A 13 19.97 12.42 -14.51
N ILE A 14 20.24 11.12 -14.60
CA ILE A 14 19.22 10.12 -14.95
C ILE A 14 18.16 9.96 -13.87
N ARG A 15 18.54 10.06 -12.59
CA ARG A 15 17.61 9.95 -11.45
C ARG A 15 16.72 11.19 -11.30
N ASP A 16 17.17 12.34 -11.76
CA ASP A 16 16.40 13.58 -11.76
C ASP A 16 15.35 13.59 -12.90
N ILE A 17 14.08 13.51 -12.53
CA ILE A 17 12.95 13.45 -13.47
C ILE A 17 12.81 14.71 -14.34
N ASP A 18 13.30 15.86 -13.86
CA ASP A 18 13.17 17.14 -14.55
C ASP A 18 14.24 17.35 -15.63
N THR A 19 15.32 16.56 -15.60
CA THR A 19 16.33 16.55 -16.66
C THR A 19 15.71 15.98 -17.96
N PRO A 20 15.71 16.69 -19.10
CA PRO A 20 15.18 16.18 -20.36
C PRO A 20 15.92 14.93 -20.87
N ASP A 21 15.20 14.01 -21.51
CA ASP A 21 15.81 12.76 -22.00
C ASP A 21 16.82 13.03 -23.13
N GLU A 22 16.66 14.11 -23.90
CA GLU A 22 17.62 14.56 -24.91
C GLU A 22 18.96 15.01 -24.30
N GLU A 23 18.93 15.56 -23.08
CA GLU A 23 20.15 15.94 -22.37
C GLU A 23 20.91 14.70 -21.90
N ILE A 24 20.19 13.68 -21.45
CA ILE A 24 20.76 12.39 -21.05
C ILE A 24 21.32 11.66 -22.28
N ALA A 25 20.58 11.67 -23.39
CA ALA A 25 20.96 11.02 -24.65
C ALA A 25 22.32 11.48 -25.18
N ALA A 26 22.69 12.74 -24.94
CA ALA A 26 23.99 13.29 -25.34
C ALA A 26 25.20 12.55 -24.72
N TYR A 27 25.02 11.88 -23.58
CA TYR A 27 26.06 11.11 -22.89
C TYR A 27 26.02 9.61 -23.19
N LEU A 28 25.08 9.18 -24.04
CA LEU A 28 24.85 7.79 -24.40
C LEU A 28 25.13 7.58 -25.88
N GLN A 29 25.34 6.33 -26.27
CA GLN A 29 25.46 5.90 -27.65
C GLN A 29 24.76 4.56 -27.84
N ALA A 30 24.27 4.28 -29.05
CA ALA A 30 23.65 3.00 -29.38
C ALA A 30 24.65 1.84 -29.18
N ALA A 31 24.16 0.69 -28.72
CA ALA A 31 24.94 -0.51 -28.45
C ALA A 31 24.56 -1.68 -29.38
N PRO A 32 24.65 -1.53 -30.72
CA PRO A 32 24.05 -2.45 -31.69
C PRO A 32 24.60 -3.88 -31.69
N ASP A 33 25.77 -4.11 -31.11
CA ASP A 33 26.41 -5.43 -30.92
C ASP A 33 25.69 -6.28 -29.85
N VAL A 34 25.07 -5.64 -28.87
CA VAL A 34 24.39 -6.27 -27.72
C VAL A 34 22.89 -6.00 -27.67
N SER A 35 22.37 -5.14 -28.55
CA SER A 35 20.93 -5.00 -28.80
C SER A 35 20.35 -6.22 -29.52
N ASP A 36 19.09 -6.56 -29.23
CA ASP A 36 18.24 -7.40 -30.08
C ASP A 36 17.34 -6.55 -30.99
N ALA A 37 16.68 -7.19 -31.97
CA ALA A 37 15.95 -6.56 -33.07
C ALA A 37 14.96 -5.48 -32.62
N PHE A 38 14.16 -5.77 -31.59
CA PHE A 38 13.21 -4.85 -30.95
C PHE A 38 13.54 -4.68 -29.44
N ALA A 39 14.82 -4.81 -29.09
CA ALA A 39 15.35 -4.59 -27.74
C ALA A 39 16.61 -3.71 -27.78
N PRO A 40 16.49 -2.42 -28.18
CA PRO A 40 17.63 -1.52 -28.27
C PRO A 40 18.29 -1.38 -26.90
N GLN A 41 19.61 -1.53 -26.87
CA GLN A 41 20.46 -1.26 -25.72
C GLN A 41 21.28 0.01 -25.97
N VAL A 42 21.57 0.72 -24.89
CA VAL A 42 22.40 1.93 -24.91
C VAL A 42 23.59 1.74 -23.97
N ARG A 43 24.73 2.31 -24.36
CA ARG A 43 25.94 2.32 -23.54
C ARG A 43 26.41 3.75 -23.32
N ILE A 44 27.27 3.92 -22.34
CA ILE A 44 27.90 5.20 -22.04
C ILE A 44 28.78 5.62 -23.23
N ASN A 45 28.78 6.91 -23.53
CA ASN A 45 29.75 7.51 -24.45
C ASN A 45 31.08 7.76 -23.70
N PRO A 46 32.13 6.96 -23.95
CA PRO A 46 33.40 7.05 -23.20
C PRO A 46 34.17 8.34 -23.50
N GLU A 47 33.81 9.08 -24.55
CA GLU A 47 34.41 10.38 -24.85
C GLU A 47 33.86 11.48 -23.94
N LEU A 48 32.66 11.30 -23.38
CA LEU A 48 31.94 12.31 -22.59
C LEU A 48 31.76 11.93 -21.12
N VAL A 49 31.99 10.66 -20.75
CA VAL A 49 31.83 10.15 -19.38
C VAL A 49 33.04 9.32 -18.97
N ASP A 50 33.57 9.60 -17.78
CA ASP A 50 34.60 8.78 -17.12
C ASP A 50 33.91 7.63 -16.35
N ASP A 51 34.19 6.39 -16.76
CA ASP A 51 33.53 5.17 -16.28
C ASP A 51 34.15 4.59 -14.99
N GLU A 52 35.22 5.21 -14.47
CA GLU A 52 35.96 4.79 -13.27
C GLU A 52 36.39 3.31 -13.28
N GLY A 53 36.49 2.66 -14.45
CA GLY A 53 36.87 1.25 -14.59
C GLY A 53 35.82 0.23 -14.15
N LYS A 54 34.52 0.58 -14.16
CA LYS A 54 33.41 -0.34 -13.83
C LYS A 54 32.76 -0.90 -15.11
N GLU A 55 32.58 -2.22 -15.14
CA GLU A 55 32.14 -3.01 -16.32
C GLU A 55 30.90 -2.45 -17.04
N ALA A 56 30.99 -2.38 -18.38
CA ALA A 56 29.99 -1.80 -19.28
C ALA A 56 28.63 -2.53 -19.27
N ASP A 57 28.59 -3.81 -18.91
CA ASP A 57 27.37 -4.64 -18.96
C ASP A 57 26.37 -4.31 -17.84
N VAL A 58 26.86 -3.89 -16.67
CA VAL A 58 26.02 -3.43 -15.54
C VAL A 58 25.32 -2.10 -15.87
N ALA A 59 25.93 -1.28 -16.74
CA ALA A 59 25.36 0.00 -17.16
C ALA A 59 24.17 -0.17 -18.13
N MET A 60 24.15 -1.20 -18.97
CA MET A 60 23.13 -1.33 -20.04
C MET A 60 21.73 -1.66 -19.50
N ARG A 61 21.60 -2.69 -18.64
CA ARG A 61 20.32 -3.01 -17.97
C ARG A 61 19.83 -1.87 -17.08
N PHE A 62 20.76 -1.11 -16.51
CA PHE A 62 20.47 0.06 -15.70
C PHE A 62 19.75 1.15 -16.51
N PHE A 63 20.13 1.42 -17.77
CA PHE A 63 19.48 2.47 -18.56
C PHE A 63 18.02 2.15 -18.93
N ASN A 64 17.72 0.91 -19.34
CA ASN A 64 16.35 0.50 -19.65
C ASN A 64 15.44 0.59 -18.42
N ALA A 65 15.90 0.06 -17.28
CA ALA A 65 15.18 0.12 -16.02
C ALA A 65 14.95 1.57 -15.56
N MET A 66 15.95 2.44 -15.74
CA MET A 66 15.83 3.85 -15.38
C MET A 66 14.89 4.63 -16.32
N SER A 67 14.86 4.32 -17.62
CA SER A 67 13.89 4.91 -18.57
C SER A 67 12.45 4.57 -18.17
N LYS A 68 12.15 3.28 -17.90
CA LYS A 68 10.86 2.82 -17.36
C LYS A 68 10.47 3.58 -16.09
N ARG A 69 11.38 3.64 -15.12
CA ARG A 69 11.15 4.33 -13.84
C ARG A 69 10.85 5.82 -14.02
N ARG A 70 11.52 6.50 -14.95
CA ARG A 70 11.26 7.91 -15.26
C ARG A 70 9.86 8.12 -15.84
N ARG A 71 9.43 7.28 -16.80
CA ARG A 71 8.06 7.34 -17.35
C ARG A 71 7.00 7.09 -16.29
N GLN A 72 7.19 6.11 -15.41
CA GLN A 72 6.26 5.85 -14.30
C GLN A 72 6.18 7.04 -13.32
N LYS A 73 7.30 7.68 -13.00
CA LYS A 73 7.27 8.91 -12.19
C LYS A 73 6.61 10.08 -12.94
N LYS A 74 6.82 10.23 -14.25
CA LYS A 74 6.16 11.27 -15.07
C LYS A 74 4.64 11.05 -15.07
N TYR A 75 4.20 9.80 -15.17
CA TYR A 75 2.79 9.42 -15.02
C TYR A 75 2.25 9.78 -13.63
N GLN A 76 2.91 9.34 -12.57
CA GLN A 76 2.49 9.61 -11.19
C GLN A 76 2.38 11.12 -10.93
N ARG A 77 3.35 11.90 -11.39
CA ARG A 77 3.31 13.37 -11.30
C ARG A 77 2.16 13.96 -12.10
N LYS A 78 1.89 13.45 -13.31
CA LYS A 78 0.77 13.90 -14.15
C LYS A 78 -0.58 13.61 -13.48
N ILE A 79 -0.73 12.44 -12.87
CA ILE A 79 -1.93 12.08 -12.08
C ILE A 79 -2.06 12.95 -10.82
N ALA A 80 -0.97 13.11 -10.06
CA ALA A 80 -0.95 13.94 -8.84
C ALA A 80 -1.28 15.41 -9.13
N ASN A 81 -0.94 15.91 -10.32
CA ASN A 81 -1.30 17.25 -10.79
C ASN A 81 -2.76 17.37 -11.28
N GLY A 82 -3.61 16.38 -11.02
CA GLY A 82 -5.05 16.44 -11.29
C GLY A 82 -5.46 16.10 -12.72
N TRP A 83 -4.76 15.18 -13.39
CA TRP A 83 -5.11 14.77 -14.75
C TRP A 83 -6.51 14.15 -14.83
N THR A 84 -7.40 14.77 -15.62
CA THR A 84 -8.78 14.34 -15.88
C THR A 84 -8.98 13.69 -17.26
N GLY A 85 -7.94 13.65 -18.11
CA GLY A 85 -8.00 13.04 -19.44
C GLY A 85 -7.91 11.52 -19.41
N LEU A 86 -7.83 10.89 -20.60
CA LEU A 86 -7.75 9.44 -20.71
C LEU A 86 -6.48 8.89 -20.04
N ARG A 87 -6.66 7.78 -19.33
CA ARG A 87 -5.60 6.98 -18.71
C ARG A 87 -5.31 5.76 -19.55
N VAL A 88 -4.03 5.47 -19.72
CA VAL A 88 -3.53 4.43 -20.59
C VAL A 88 -2.54 3.57 -19.81
N VAL A 89 -2.62 2.26 -19.98
CA VAL A 89 -1.52 1.35 -19.61
C VAL A 89 -0.90 0.86 -20.91
N SER A 90 0.44 0.86 -21.00
CA SER A 90 1.14 0.35 -22.18
C SER A 90 2.14 -0.74 -21.83
N GLU A 91 2.12 -1.81 -22.61
CA GLU A 91 3.10 -2.90 -22.59
C GLU A 91 3.68 -3.07 -23.99
N GLY A 92 4.99 -3.19 -24.13
CA GLY A 92 5.50 -3.53 -25.45
C GLY A 92 6.98 -3.41 -25.73
N ASP A 93 7.31 -3.72 -26.98
CA ASP A 93 8.67 -3.73 -27.53
C ASP A 93 9.25 -2.33 -27.81
N SER A 94 10.35 -2.25 -28.55
CA SER A 94 11.05 -1.01 -28.89
C SER A 94 10.23 0.07 -29.62
N TRP A 95 9.07 -0.25 -30.19
CA TRP A 95 8.16 0.78 -30.70
C TRP A 95 7.45 1.55 -29.59
N PHE A 96 7.33 0.95 -28.40
CA PHE A 96 6.75 1.55 -27.19
C PHE A 96 7.78 1.83 -26.10
N GLN A 97 9.02 1.33 -26.20
CA GLN A 97 10.09 1.55 -25.23
C GLN A 97 11.48 1.61 -25.91
N TYR A 98 11.88 2.78 -26.41
CA TYR A 98 13.23 3.07 -26.87
C TYR A 98 14.01 3.88 -25.80
N PRO A 99 15.12 3.38 -25.22
CA PRO A 99 15.77 4.03 -24.09
C PRO A 99 16.53 5.30 -24.52
N PHE A 100 16.03 6.47 -24.07
CA PHE A 100 16.65 7.81 -24.13
C PHE A 100 16.98 8.38 -25.53
N LEU A 101 17.47 7.59 -26.48
CA LEU A 101 18.00 8.07 -27.76
C LEU A 101 16.91 8.48 -28.76
N LEU A 102 15.70 7.91 -28.63
CA LEU A 102 14.56 8.21 -29.51
C LEU A 102 13.32 8.45 -28.66
N CYS A 103 12.44 9.33 -29.14
CA CYS A 103 11.12 9.54 -28.56
C CYS A 103 10.14 8.62 -29.28
N ASP A 104 9.88 7.46 -28.68
CA ASP A 104 9.03 6.42 -29.26
C ASP A 104 7.53 6.78 -29.22
N VAL A 105 6.65 5.86 -29.66
CA VAL A 105 5.20 6.13 -29.71
C VAL A 105 4.64 6.55 -28.35
N ILE A 106 5.10 5.96 -27.25
CA ILE A 106 4.60 6.29 -25.91
C ILE A 106 5.07 7.66 -25.47
N ASP A 107 6.33 8.02 -25.73
CA ASP A 107 6.82 9.38 -25.45
C ASP A 107 6.03 10.42 -26.24
N GLN A 108 5.76 10.16 -27.52
CA GLN A 108 5.00 11.05 -28.38
C GLN A 108 3.56 11.24 -27.89
N LEU A 109 2.95 10.22 -27.28
CA LEU A 109 1.57 10.25 -26.77
C LEU A 109 1.46 10.78 -25.33
N PHE A 110 2.59 10.96 -24.65
CA PHE A 110 2.63 11.22 -23.22
C PHE A 110 2.03 12.58 -22.82
N ASP A 111 1.95 13.54 -23.74
CA ASP A 111 1.32 14.83 -23.50
C ASP A 111 -0.21 14.74 -23.58
N ASP A 112 -0.74 13.94 -24.50
CA ASP A 112 -2.19 13.81 -24.75
C ASP A 112 -2.90 12.89 -23.75
N TYR A 113 -2.17 11.94 -23.17
CA TYR A 113 -2.71 10.91 -22.28
C TYR A 113 -1.86 10.76 -21.01
N ALA A 114 -2.43 10.20 -19.94
CA ALA A 114 -1.62 9.75 -18.81
C ALA A 114 -1.29 8.27 -19.01
N ILE A 115 -0.03 7.97 -19.35
CA ILE A 115 0.41 6.64 -19.75
C ILE A 115 1.28 5.99 -18.66
N TYR A 116 0.81 4.89 -18.07
CA TYR A 116 1.60 4.04 -17.18
C TYR A 116 2.26 2.93 -18.01
N SER A 117 3.59 3.00 -18.15
CA SER A 117 4.35 2.07 -18.99
C SER A 117 4.90 0.90 -18.17
N LEU A 118 4.58 -0.31 -18.62
CA LEU A 118 5.04 -1.58 -18.07
C LEU A 118 6.28 -2.11 -18.82
N GLY A 119 6.39 -1.83 -20.12
CA GLY A 119 7.39 -2.47 -20.98
C GLY A 119 8.85 -2.29 -20.53
N ALA A 120 9.59 -3.39 -20.55
CA ALA A 120 11.04 -3.40 -20.74
C ALA A 120 11.31 -3.71 -22.22
N ALA A 121 12.18 -2.93 -22.87
CA ALA A 121 12.52 -3.18 -24.26
C ALA A 121 13.18 -4.55 -24.39
N GLY A 122 12.49 -5.50 -25.05
CA GLY A 122 13.09 -6.77 -25.48
C GLY A 122 12.41 -8.06 -25.07
N ASP A 123 11.36 -8.01 -24.27
CA ASP A 123 10.69 -9.23 -23.83
C ASP A 123 10.00 -9.92 -25.02
N LEU A 124 10.10 -11.25 -25.08
CA LEU A 124 9.32 -12.03 -26.05
C LEU A 124 7.84 -11.87 -25.71
N VAL A 125 6.93 -11.97 -26.70
CA VAL A 125 5.49 -11.97 -26.40
C VAL A 125 5.13 -13.11 -25.43
N GLN A 126 5.91 -14.19 -25.41
CA GLN A 126 5.78 -15.27 -24.42
C GLN A 126 6.27 -14.88 -23.02
N ASP A 127 7.18 -13.93 -22.86
CA ASP A 127 7.65 -13.41 -21.57
C ASP A 127 6.70 -12.31 -21.04
N MET A 128 5.90 -11.68 -21.93
CA MET A 128 4.73 -10.85 -21.58
C MET A 128 3.56 -11.67 -20.96
N LEU A 129 3.74 -12.98 -20.75
CA LEU A 129 2.80 -13.87 -20.06
C LEU A 129 2.91 -13.81 -18.53
N ASP A 130 3.63 -12.86 -17.95
CA ASP A 130 3.36 -12.48 -16.57
C ASP A 130 2.02 -11.71 -16.53
N GLN A 131 0.92 -12.44 -16.83
CA GLN A 131 -0.45 -11.92 -16.90
C GLN A 131 -0.81 -11.20 -15.62
N ASP A 132 -0.19 -11.56 -14.51
CA ASP A 132 -0.36 -10.94 -13.21
C ASP A 132 0.17 -9.50 -13.20
N GLU A 133 1.30 -9.16 -13.84
CA GLU A 133 1.79 -7.76 -13.89
C GLU A 133 0.86 -6.89 -14.73
N ILE A 134 0.42 -7.37 -15.90
CA ILE A 134 -0.51 -6.64 -16.78
C ILE A 134 -1.88 -6.47 -16.10
N LEU A 135 -2.45 -7.56 -15.54
CA LEU A 135 -3.73 -7.50 -14.83
C LEU A 135 -3.63 -6.61 -13.61
N GLN A 136 -2.57 -6.73 -12.81
CA GLN A 136 -2.34 -5.89 -11.63
C GLN A 136 -2.22 -4.41 -12.02
N ALA A 137 -1.50 -4.08 -13.09
CA ALA A 137 -1.40 -2.71 -13.57
C ALA A 137 -2.75 -2.17 -14.04
N VAL A 138 -3.54 -2.96 -14.76
CA VAL A 138 -4.89 -2.56 -15.18
C VAL A 138 -5.83 -2.43 -13.98
N ARG A 139 -5.75 -3.32 -12.97
CA ARG A 139 -6.49 -3.24 -11.69
C ARG A 139 -6.17 -1.95 -10.93
N GLN A 140 -4.89 -1.63 -10.82
CA GLN A 140 -4.40 -0.50 -10.04
C GLN A 140 -4.68 0.83 -10.74
N GLN A 141 -4.31 0.93 -12.02
CA GLN A 141 -4.36 2.20 -12.76
C GLN A 141 -5.76 2.49 -13.33
N LYS A 142 -6.62 1.47 -13.45
CA LYS A 142 -7.96 1.52 -14.06
C LYS A 142 -7.95 2.31 -15.38
N PRO A 143 -7.12 1.90 -16.36
CA PRO A 143 -7.01 2.63 -17.62
C PRO A 143 -8.29 2.53 -18.44
N HIS A 144 -8.50 3.54 -19.28
CA HIS A 144 -9.54 3.50 -20.32
C HIS A 144 -9.06 2.69 -21.53
N VAL A 145 -7.75 2.75 -21.80
CA VAL A 145 -7.11 2.10 -22.94
C VAL A 145 -5.90 1.29 -22.48
N PHE A 146 -5.79 0.05 -22.95
CA PHE A 146 -4.57 -0.75 -22.85
C PHE A 146 -3.90 -0.83 -24.23
N LEU A 147 -2.64 -0.41 -24.32
CA LEU A 147 -1.83 -0.48 -25.53
C LEU A 147 -0.88 -1.67 -25.45
N ILE A 148 -0.83 -2.48 -26.49
CA ILE A 148 0.13 -3.59 -26.59
C ILE A 148 0.91 -3.57 -27.91
N SER A 149 2.23 -3.72 -27.82
CA SER A 149 3.16 -3.84 -28.96
C SER A 149 4.09 -5.04 -28.77
N GLY A 150 4.25 -5.90 -29.76
CA GLY A 150 5.05 -7.12 -29.60
C GLY A 150 4.91 -8.08 -30.76
N GLY A 151 5.87 -9.02 -30.86
CA GLY A 151 5.94 -10.05 -31.90
C GLY A 151 7.08 -9.85 -32.89
N GLY A 152 7.71 -8.66 -32.89
CA GLY A 152 8.90 -8.38 -33.69
C GLY A 152 10.09 -9.26 -33.30
N ASN A 153 10.40 -9.37 -32.01
CA ASN A 153 11.49 -10.22 -31.51
C ASN A 153 11.22 -11.71 -31.73
N ASP A 154 9.98 -12.17 -31.52
CA ASP A 154 9.55 -13.55 -31.74
C ASP A 154 9.65 -13.98 -33.22
N LEU A 155 9.53 -13.03 -34.15
CA LEU A 155 9.66 -13.27 -35.59
C LEU A 155 11.08 -13.05 -36.13
N LEU A 156 11.80 -12.04 -35.61
CA LEU A 156 13.03 -11.49 -36.20
C LEU A 156 14.28 -11.52 -35.30
N GLY A 157 14.15 -11.74 -33.98
CA GLY A 157 15.25 -11.73 -33.00
C GLY A 157 16.30 -12.83 -33.22
N ASP A 158 17.52 -12.66 -32.72
CA ASP A 158 18.63 -13.64 -32.70
C ASP A 158 18.78 -14.59 -33.93
N GLY A 159 18.67 -14.04 -35.15
CA GLY A 159 18.82 -14.82 -36.39
C GLY A 159 17.59 -15.66 -36.79
N MET A 160 16.47 -15.51 -36.08
CA MET A 160 15.22 -16.23 -36.33
C MET A 160 14.62 -15.97 -37.71
N LEU A 161 14.82 -14.79 -38.31
CA LEU A 161 14.38 -14.48 -39.68
C LEU A 161 14.93 -15.50 -40.69
N LYS A 162 16.20 -15.93 -40.53
CA LYS A 162 16.83 -16.90 -41.43
C LYS A 162 16.10 -18.24 -41.40
N THR A 163 15.63 -18.65 -40.22
CA THR A 163 14.92 -19.93 -40.02
C THR A 163 13.46 -19.87 -40.47
N ALA A 164 12.89 -18.67 -40.59
CA ALA A 164 11.51 -18.41 -41.00
C ALA A 164 11.35 -18.30 -42.53
N LEU A 165 12.46 -18.24 -43.28
CA LEU A 165 12.46 -18.09 -44.73
C LEU A 165 13.06 -19.31 -45.45
N HIS A 166 12.60 -19.54 -46.66
CA HIS A 166 13.26 -20.46 -47.59
C HIS A 166 14.46 -19.82 -48.30
N PRO A 167 15.51 -20.60 -48.65
CA PRO A 167 16.61 -20.12 -49.48
C PRO A 167 16.14 -19.63 -50.85
N PHE A 168 16.93 -18.72 -51.44
CA PHE A 168 16.69 -18.20 -52.78
C PHE A 168 16.55 -19.32 -53.81
N LYS A 169 15.48 -19.22 -54.61
CA LYS A 169 15.24 -20.08 -55.77
C LYS A 169 14.65 -19.22 -56.88
N ALA A 170 15.26 -19.26 -58.06
CA ALA A 170 14.79 -18.52 -59.23
C ALA A 170 13.31 -18.86 -59.52
N GLY A 171 12.50 -17.81 -59.73
CA GLY A 171 11.07 -17.94 -60.02
C GLY A 171 10.17 -18.29 -58.83
N ARG A 172 10.70 -18.38 -57.60
CA ARG A 172 9.87 -18.52 -56.39
C ARG A 172 9.04 -17.25 -56.18
N PRO A 173 7.70 -17.32 -56.11
CA PRO A 173 6.86 -16.18 -55.74
C PRO A 173 7.21 -15.64 -54.35
N VAL A 174 7.09 -14.33 -54.14
CA VAL A 174 7.39 -13.65 -52.85
C VAL A 174 6.65 -14.31 -51.68
N LYS A 175 5.35 -14.58 -51.85
CA LYS A 175 4.50 -15.27 -50.87
C LYS A 175 4.96 -16.68 -50.48
N ASP A 176 5.85 -17.32 -51.25
CA ASP A 176 6.33 -18.68 -50.97
C ASP A 176 7.73 -18.66 -50.30
N TYR A 177 8.24 -17.48 -49.93
CA TYR A 177 9.46 -17.34 -49.14
C TYR A 177 9.26 -17.60 -47.64
N PRO A 178 8.23 -17.06 -46.97
CA PRO A 178 7.93 -17.44 -45.60
C PRO A 178 7.55 -18.92 -45.54
N ASN A 179 8.22 -19.68 -44.67
CA ASN A 179 8.08 -21.13 -44.56
C ASN A 179 7.11 -21.53 -43.43
N ALA A 180 6.98 -22.83 -43.17
CA ALA A 180 6.10 -23.34 -42.10
C ALA A 180 6.50 -22.87 -40.69
N THR A 181 7.79 -22.63 -40.44
CA THR A 181 8.29 -22.10 -39.16
C THR A 181 7.77 -20.68 -38.94
N PHE A 182 7.74 -19.84 -39.97
CA PHE A 182 7.14 -18.50 -39.88
C PHE A 182 5.66 -18.59 -39.50
N ALA A 183 4.90 -19.45 -40.18
CA ALA A 183 3.48 -19.63 -39.91
C ALA A 183 3.21 -20.15 -38.49
N SER A 184 4.04 -21.07 -37.99
CA SER A 184 3.96 -21.57 -36.60
C SER A 184 4.18 -20.44 -35.60
N ARG A 185 5.28 -19.69 -35.72
CA ARG A 185 5.60 -18.58 -34.80
C ARG A 185 4.53 -17.50 -34.81
N LEU A 186 4.03 -17.16 -36.00
CA LEU A 186 2.92 -16.22 -36.14
C LEU A 186 1.67 -16.69 -35.37
N ASN A 187 1.31 -17.97 -35.50
CA ASN A 187 0.18 -18.53 -34.77
C ASN A 187 0.41 -18.54 -33.26
N ASP A 188 1.63 -18.84 -32.80
CA ASP A 188 1.99 -18.85 -31.39
C ASP A 188 1.84 -17.45 -30.78
N ILE A 189 2.37 -16.41 -31.44
CA ILE A 189 2.24 -15.01 -31.03
C ILE A 189 0.76 -14.61 -30.93
N ILE A 190 -0.03 -14.89 -31.98
CA ILE A 190 -1.47 -14.57 -32.00
C ILE A 190 -2.23 -15.36 -30.91
N GLY A 191 -1.79 -16.58 -30.60
CA GLY A 191 -2.27 -17.37 -29.47
C GLY A 191 -2.09 -16.65 -28.14
N VAL A 192 -0.92 -16.08 -27.90
CA VAL A 192 -0.62 -15.34 -26.67
C VAL A 192 -1.45 -14.06 -26.57
N TYR A 193 -1.50 -13.24 -27.62
CA TYR A 193 -2.34 -12.04 -27.64
C TYR A 193 -3.80 -12.37 -27.35
N ARG A 194 -4.33 -13.46 -27.92
CA ARG A 194 -5.70 -13.92 -27.65
C ARG A 194 -5.93 -14.22 -26.18
N ASN A 195 -4.97 -14.86 -25.51
CA ASN A 195 -5.07 -15.19 -24.09
C ASN A 195 -5.02 -13.93 -23.21
N ILE A 196 -4.15 -12.97 -23.54
CA ILE A 196 -4.09 -11.67 -22.84
C ILE A 196 -5.44 -10.94 -22.98
N PHE A 197 -5.98 -10.85 -24.20
CA PHE A 197 -7.25 -10.16 -24.45
C PHE A 197 -8.43 -10.84 -23.73
N LYS A 198 -8.49 -12.18 -23.75
CA LYS A 198 -9.52 -12.93 -23.01
C LYS A 198 -9.45 -12.65 -21.51
N SER A 199 -8.25 -12.68 -20.94
CA SER A 199 -8.05 -12.50 -19.50
C SER A 199 -8.41 -11.07 -19.08
N LEU A 200 -7.92 -10.07 -19.82
CA LEU A 200 -8.24 -8.67 -19.56
C LEU A 200 -9.73 -8.36 -19.71
N LEU A 201 -10.38 -8.85 -20.77
CA LEU A 201 -11.80 -8.54 -21.01
C LEU A 201 -12.76 -9.37 -20.15
N ALA A 202 -12.31 -10.52 -19.63
CA ALA A 202 -13.08 -11.28 -18.63
C ALA A 202 -13.22 -10.51 -17.32
N GLU A 203 -12.19 -9.76 -16.92
CA GLU A 203 -12.20 -8.98 -15.68
C GLU A 203 -12.60 -7.50 -15.90
N PHE A 204 -12.23 -6.91 -17.04
CA PHE A 204 -12.49 -5.51 -17.39
C PHE A 204 -13.30 -5.38 -18.70
N PRO A 205 -14.61 -5.68 -18.69
CA PRO A 205 -15.42 -5.66 -19.92
C PRO A 205 -15.51 -4.30 -20.63
N SER A 206 -15.26 -3.21 -19.91
CA SER A 206 -15.28 -1.84 -20.44
C SER A 206 -13.94 -1.37 -21.03
N LEU A 207 -12.84 -2.09 -20.78
CA LEU A 207 -11.50 -1.72 -21.23
C LEU A 207 -11.41 -1.76 -22.76
N LYS A 208 -10.80 -0.73 -23.36
CA LYS A 208 -10.47 -0.73 -24.79
C LYS A 208 -9.03 -1.18 -24.98
N ILE A 209 -8.81 -2.18 -25.83
CA ILE A 209 -7.48 -2.71 -26.10
C ILE A 209 -7.06 -2.31 -27.52
N LEU A 210 -5.87 -1.71 -27.65
CA LEU A 210 -5.26 -1.40 -28.95
C LEU A 210 -4.00 -2.24 -29.15
N CYS A 211 -4.00 -3.01 -30.23
CA CYS A 211 -2.79 -3.66 -30.75
C CYS A 211 -2.44 -3.08 -32.11
N HIS A 212 -1.20 -3.26 -32.55
CA HIS A 212 -0.77 -2.75 -33.85
C HIS A 212 0.21 -3.70 -34.54
N GLY A 213 0.24 -3.63 -35.87
CA GLY A 213 1.35 -4.12 -36.68
C GLY A 213 2.37 -3.02 -36.98
N TYR A 214 3.51 -3.41 -37.55
CA TYR A 214 4.57 -2.49 -37.94
C TYR A 214 4.35 -1.93 -39.36
N ASP A 215 5.04 -0.84 -39.70
CA ASP A 215 5.14 -0.34 -41.07
C ASP A 215 6.22 -1.09 -41.87
N TYR A 216 6.23 -0.95 -43.19
CA TYR A 216 7.15 -1.59 -44.12
C TYR A 216 8.61 -1.18 -43.88
N ALA A 217 9.25 -1.94 -42.99
CA ALA A 217 10.66 -1.86 -42.68
C ALA A 217 11.52 -1.96 -43.95
N LYS A 218 12.56 -1.14 -44.01
CA LYS A 218 13.45 -1.07 -45.17
C LYS A 218 14.68 -1.94 -44.89
N PRO A 219 14.78 -3.14 -45.49
CA PRO A 219 16.00 -3.92 -45.36
C PRO A 219 17.16 -3.11 -45.93
N ASP A 220 18.32 -3.21 -45.28
CA ASP A 220 19.60 -2.69 -45.75
C ASP A 220 20.66 -3.77 -45.52
N ASN A 221 21.92 -3.56 -45.88
CA ASN A 221 23.00 -4.52 -45.60
C ASN A 221 23.41 -4.54 -44.12
N ALA A 222 22.43 -4.51 -43.21
CA ALA A 222 22.55 -4.44 -41.77
C ALA A 222 22.09 -5.76 -41.11
N ARG A 223 22.15 -5.79 -39.77
CA ARG A 223 22.14 -7.01 -38.95
C ARG A 223 20.81 -7.76 -39.00
N TRP A 224 19.70 -7.06 -39.14
CA TRP A 224 18.37 -7.59 -38.80
C TRP A 224 17.63 -8.15 -39.99
N LEU A 225 17.65 -7.46 -41.13
CA LEU A 225 16.87 -7.87 -42.30
C LEU A 225 17.78 -8.30 -43.45
N GLY A 226 18.63 -7.42 -43.98
CA GLY A 226 19.33 -7.73 -45.22
C GLY A 226 20.47 -8.74 -45.10
N LYS A 227 21.30 -8.72 -44.04
CA LYS A 227 22.35 -9.76 -43.86
C LYS A 227 21.77 -11.17 -43.69
N PRO A 228 20.74 -11.40 -42.85
CA PRO A 228 20.10 -12.71 -42.75
C PRO A 228 19.54 -13.21 -44.10
N MET A 229 18.86 -12.35 -44.86
CA MET A 229 18.33 -12.70 -46.19
C MET A 229 19.45 -12.95 -47.22
N ALA A 230 20.51 -12.14 -47.23
CA ALA A 230 21.65 -12.34 -48.10
C ALA A 230 22.36 -13.68 -47.82
N SER A 231 22.39 -14.13 -46.55
CA SER A 231 22.93 -15.43 -46.16
C SER A 231 22.13 -16.62 -46.72
N LEU A 232 20.86 -16.40 -47.08
CA LEU A 232 19.99 -17.36 -47.75
C LEU A 232 20.08 -17.28 -49.28
N GLY A 233 20.97 -16.45 -49.82
CA GLY A 233 21.12 -16.20 -51.26
C GLY A 233 20.15 -15.16 -51.82
N ILE A 234 19.32 -14.53 -50.98
CA ILE A 234 18.36 -13.50 -51.37
C ILE A 234 19.10 -12.15 -51.35
N LYS A 235 19.81 -11.83 -52.42
CA LYS A 235 20.67 -10.63 -52.50
C LYS A 235 20.03 -9.44 -53.22
N ASP A 236 18.95 -9.67 -53.96
CA ASP A 236 18.25 -8.60 -54.66
C ASP A 236 17.47 -7.74 -53.68
N GLN A 237 17.76 -6.44 -53.62
CA GLN A 237 17.17 -5.54 -52.63
C GLN A 237 15.66 -5.40 -52.82
N THR A 238 15.18 -5.40 -54.07
CA THR A 238 13.75 -5.31 -54.38
C THR A 238 13.02 -6.54 -53.83
N LEU A 239 13.58 -7.73 -54.03
CA LEU A 239 13.05 -8.98 -53.49
C LEU A 239 13.08 -9.01 -51.96
N GLN A 240 14.15 -8.51 -51.33
CA GLN A 240 14.21 -8.38 -49.86
C GLN A 240 13.08 -7.50 -49.34
N THR A 241 12.87 -6.31 -49.92
CA THR A 241 11.78 -5.40 -49.54
C THR A 241 10.41 -6.05 -49.74
N GLN A 242 10.21 -6.76 -50.85
CA GLN A 242 8.96 -7.48 -51.11
C GLN A 242 8.70 -8.61 -50.10
N ILE A 243 9.73 -9.34 -49.68
CA ILE A 243 9.61 -10.38 -48.65
C ILE A 243 9.28 -9.77 -47.30
N VAL A 244 9.95 -8.68 -46.92
CA VAL A 244 9.66 -7.97 -45.65
C VAL A 244 8.22 -7.46 -45.64
N ALA A 245 7.75 -6.87 -46.74
CA ALA A 245 6.35 -6.46 -46.89
C ALA A 245 5.38 -7.64 -46.71
N GLU A 246 5.66 -8.79 -47.33
CA GLU A 246 4.84 -10.00 -47.17
C GLU A 246 4.79 -10.52 -45.71
N LEU A 247 5.90 -10.44 -44.96
CA LEU A 247 5.92 -10.82 -43.54
C LEU A 247 5.05 -9.88 -42.70
N ILE A 248 5.17 -8.58 -42.93
CA ILE A 248 4.42 -7.54 -42.22
C ILE A 248 2.93 -7.61 -42.56
N ASP A 249 2.58 -7.86 -43.82
CA ASP A 249 1.20 -8.04 -44.25
C ASP A 249 0.55 -9.21 -43.54
N ARG A 250 1.22 -10.37 -43.48
CA ARG A 250 0.70 -11.54 -42.75
C ARG A 250 0.52 -11.28 -41.27
N PHE A 251 1.44 -10.55 -40.65
CA PHE A 251 1.33 -10.17 -39.24
C PHE A 251 0.13 -9.24 -39.00
N ASN A 252 -0.02 -8.18 -39.79
CA ASN A 252 -1.15 -7.26 -39.72
C ASN A 252 -2.50 -7.97 -39.97
N ILE A 253 -2.57 -8.84 -40.99
CA ILE A 253 -3.77 -9.63 -41.28
C ILE A 253 -4.15 -10.51 -40.08
N ALA A 254 -3.17 -11.15 -39.44
CA ALA A 254 -3.42 -12.01 -38.29
C ALA A 254 -3.91 -11.20 -37.07
N LEU A 255 -3.35 -10.02 -36.82
CA LEU A 255 -3.81 -9.12 -35.76
C LEU A 255 -5.21 -8.55 -36.03
N VAL A 256 -5.53 -8.19 -37.28
CA VAL A 256 -6.90 -7.78 -37.66
C VAL A 256 -7.89 -8.93 -37.45
N GLY A 257 -7.51 -10.15 -37.85
CA GLY A 257 -8.30 -11.35 -37.60
C GLY A 257 -8.54 -11.56 -36.11
N LEU A 258 -7.50 -11.44 -35.29
CA LEU A 258 -7.61 -11.53 -33.84
C LEU A 258 -8.51 -10.46 -33.24
N ALA A 259 -8.35 -9.20 -33.63
CA ALA A 259 -9.19 -8.10 -33.14
C ALA A 259 -10.68 -8.32 -33.46
N SER A 260 -10.98 -8.94 -34.61
CA SER A 260 -12.36 -9.27 -34.99
C SER A 260 -13.03 -10.32 -34.10
N GLU A 261 -12.26 -11.09 -33.33
CA GLU A 261 -12.78 -12.03 -32.32
C GLU A 261 -13.38 -11.30 -31.10
N PHE A 262 -13.07 -10.00 -30.90
CA PHE A 262 -13.49 -9.20 -29.74
C PHE A 262 -14.15 -7.87 -30.16
N PRO A 263 -15.34 -7.93 -30.81
CA PRO A 263 -15.97 -6.76 -31.41
C PRO A 263 -16.27 -5.67 -30.38
N GLY A 264 -15.85 -4.43 -30.66
CA GLY A 264 -16.10 -3.26 -29.82
C GLY A 264 -15.18 -3.13 -28.60
N ALA A 265 -14.35 -4.14 -28.31
CA ALA A 265 -13.42 -4.14 -27.17
C ALA A 265 -11.94 -4.07 -27.62
N VAL A 266 -11.56 -4.80 -28.68
CA VAL A 266 -10.20 -4.76 -29.24
C VAL A 266 -10.22 -4.04 -30.58
N THR A 267 -9.20 -3.23 -30.87
CA THR A 267 -9.03 -2.60 -32.19
C THR A 267 -7.58 -2.64 -32.64
N HIS A 268 -7.39 -3.04 -33.90
CA HIS A 268 -6.09 -3.00 -34.55
C HIS A 268 -5.79 -1.60 -35.10
N VAL A 269 -4.66 -1.02 -34.71
CA VAL A 269 -4.13 0.24 -35.23
C VAL A 269 -3.18 -0.08 -36.39
N SER A 270 -3.54 0.33 -37.61
CA SER A 270 -2.68 0.13 -38.78
C SER A 270 -1.63 1.23 -38.87
N CYS A 271 -0.36 0.83 -38.77
CA CYS A 271 0.79 1.71 -39.02
C CYS A 271 1.31 1.63 -40.47
N LEU A 272 0.67 0.86 -41.35
CA LEU A 272 1.11 0.69 -42.73
C LEU A 272 1.11 2.02 -43.51
N ASN A 273 2.20 2.28 -44.24
CA ASN A 273 2.45 3.50 -45.01
C ASN A 273 2.39 4.79 -44.17
N THR A 274 2.89 4.74 -42.94
CA THR A 274 2.85 5.86 -41.99
C THR A 274 4.22 6.50 -41.80
N VAL A 275 5.28 5.71 -41.64
CA VAL A 275 6.65 6.15 -41.33
C VAL A 275 7.33 6.78 -42.56
N GLY A 276 6.99 6.33 -43.77
CA GLY A 276 7.56 6.86 -45.01
C GLY A 276 9.08 6.67 -45.08
N ASP A 277 9.82 7.78 -45.22
CA ASP A 277 11.29 7.79 -45.27
C ASP A 277 11.96 8.04 -43.91
N ASN A 278 11.18 8.20 -42.84
CA ASN A 278 11.64 8.61 -41.52
C ASN A 278 12.14 7.43 -40.65
N TRP A 279 13.17 6.72 -41.13
CA TRP A 279 13.75 5.57 -40.43
C TRP A 279 15.07 5.93 -39.72
N HIS A 280 15.28 5.39 -38.52
CA HIS A 280 16.53 5.47 -37.77
C HIS A 280 17.47 4.31 -38.13
N ASP A 281 16.92 3.09 -38.21
CA ASP A 281 17.61 1.88 -38.65
C ASP A 281 16.66 0.95 -39.44
N GLU A 282 17.05 -0.31 -39.67
CA GLU A 282 16.23 -1.29 -40.44
C GLU A 282 14.83 -1.54 -39.84
N LEU A 283 14.63 -1.30 -38.54
CA LEU A 283 13.42 -1.70 -37.80
C LEU A 283 12.74 -0.55 -37.05
N HIS A 284 13.49 0.50 -36.69
CA HIS A 284 13.00 1.60 -35.87
C HIS A 284 12.83 2.88 -36.71
N PRO A 285 11.65 3.52 -36.63
CA PRO A 285 11.48 4.91 -37.05
C PRO A 285 12.42 5.87 -36.32
N ASN A 286 12.69 7.03 -36.91
CA ASN A 286 13.26 8.16 -36.15
C ASN A 286 12.12 8.92 -35.43
N ASN A 287 12.45 9.96 -34.66
CA ASN A 287 11.45 10.72 -33.88
C ASN A 287 10.27 11.25 -34.73
N ALA A 288 10.50 11.66 -35.98
CA ALA A 288 9.42 12.10 -36.87
C ALA A 288 8.53 10.92 -37.30
N GLY A 289 9.14 9.78 -37.64
CA GLY A 289 8.40 8.57 -37.99
C GLY A 289 7.60 7.99 -36.82
N TYR A 290 8.12 8.04 -35.58
CA TYR A 290 7.38 7.67 -34.38
C TYR A 290 6.22 8.63 -34.09
N ALA A 291 6.39 9.93 -34.34
CA ALA A 291 5.30 10.90 -34.24
C ALA A 291 4.18 10.61 -35.26
N ASP A 292 4.53 10.25 -36.50
CA ASP A 292 3.58 9.83 -37.53
C ASP A 292 2.81 8.57 -37.11
N ALA A 293 3.51 7.57 -36.55
CA ALA A 293 2.88 6.37 -36.00
C ALA A 293 1.94 6.70 -34.82
N ALA A 294 2.38 7.54 -33.88
CA ALA A 294 1.57 7.99 -32.73
C ALA A 294 0.26 8.68 -33.17
N ASN A 295 0.27 9.42 -34.28
CA ASN A 295 -0.95 10.04 -34.84
C ASN A 295 -2.02 9.01 -35.26
N LYS A 296 -1.64 7.79 -35.63
CA LYS A 296 -2.59 6.70 -35.88
C LYS A 296 -3.29 6.28 -34.60
N PHE A 297 -2.54 6.14 -33.49
CA PHE A 297 -3.10 5.83 -32.18
C PHE A 297 -4.05 6.94 -31.70
N ARG A 298 -3.65 8.21 -31.80
CA ARG A 298 -4.52 9.37 -31.47
C ARG A 298 -5.85 9.31 -32.20
N SER A 299 -5.80 9.07 -33.51
CA SER A 299 -7.00 9.03 -34.35
C SER A 299 -7.95 7.91 -33.93
N VAL A 300 -7.40 6.73 -33.60
CA VAL A 300 -8.20 5.60 -33.14
C VAL A 300 -8.81 5.88 -31.77
N ILE A 301 -8.02 6.36 -30.80
CA ILE A 301 -8.50 6.70 -29.46
C ILE A 301 -9.60 7.79 -29.52
N ALA A 302 -9.40 8.84 -30.31
CA ALA A 302 -10.39 9.90 -30.49
C ALA A 302 -11.70 9.37 -31.11
N SER A 303 -11.64 8.38 -32.00
CA SER A 303 -12.86 7.78 -32.56
C SER A 303 -13.62 6.89 -31.55
N MET A 304 -12.94 6.38 -30.52
CA MET A 304 -13.55 5.58 -29.46
C MET A 304 -14.21 6.41 -28.35
N PHE A 305 -13.62 7.54 -27.99
CA PHE A 305 -14.03 8.34 -26.82
C PHE A 305 -14.54 9.75 -27.18
N GLY A 306 -14.58 10.11 -28.46
CA GLY A 306 -14.87 11.46 -28.93
C GLY A 306 -13.63 12.36 -28.91
N ALA A 307 -13.65 13.45 -29.70
CA ALA A 307 -12.60 14.47 -29.62
C ALA A 307 -12.71 15.21 -28.28
N PRO A 308 -11.59 15.61 -27.64
CA PRO A 308 -11.63 16.34 -26.38
C PRO A 308 -12.25 17.72 -26.64
N HIS A 309 -13.51 17.91 -26.26
CA HIS A 309 -14.17 19.21 -26.27
C HIS A 309 -14.49 19.65 -24.85
N ALA A 310 -14.03 20.87 -24.54
CA ALA A 310 -14.40 21.67 -23.40
C ALA A 310 -15.93 21.80 -23.31
N PHE A 311 -16.50 21.56 -22.13
CA PHE A 311 -17.93 21.69 -21.89
C PHE A 311 -18.31 23.13 -21.54
N GLU A 312 -19.27 23.67 -22.29
CA GLU A 312 -20.00 24.92 -22.04
C GLU A 312 -21.04 24.75 -20.92
N GLU A 313 -21.22 25.83 -20.15
CA GLU A 313 -22.18 26.01 -19.05
C GLU A 313 -23.64 25.85 -19.49
N THR A 314 -24.47 25.24 -18.63
CA THR A 314 -25.90 25.61 -18.55
C THR A 314 -26.39 25.81 -17.10
N ALA A 315 -26.96 27.02 -16.91
CA ALA A 315 -27.92 27.54 -15.93
C ALA A 315 -27.90 27.12 -14.44
N ARG A 316 -27.60 28.13 -13.60
CA ARG A 316 -27.66 28.19 -12.14
C ARG A 316 -29.03 27.84 -11.55
N LEU A 317 -29.07 26.77 -10.75
CA LEU A 317 -29.92 26.67 -9.56
C LEU A 317 -29.03 26.99 -8.36
N SER A 318 -29.51 27.83 -7.45
CA SER A 318 -28.71 28.42 -6.36
C SER A 318 -27.95 27.34 -5.58
N PRO A 319 -26.60 27.33 -5.61
CA PRO A 319 -25.85 26.39 -4.81
C PRO A 319 -26.13 26.75 -3.36
N GLY A 320 -26.57 25.77 -2.56
CA GLY A 320 -26.22 25.80 -1.14
C GLY A 320 -24.73 26.08 -1.05
N LYS A 321 -24.26 26.78 -0.02
CA LYS A 321 -22.81 26.98 0.20
C LYS A 321 -22.14 25.66 0.61
N GLU A 322 -22.43 24.57 -0.08
CA GLU A 322 -21.89 23.24 0.11
C GLU A 322 -20.48 23.28 -0.48
N ALA A 323 -19.49 23.40 0.39
CA ALA A 323 -18.11 23.17 0.03
C ALA A 323 -17.84 21.67 0.25
N MET A 324 -17.29 20.99 -0.75
CA MET A 324 -16.73 19.65 -0.54
C MET A 324 -15.69 19.73 0.58
N ILE A 325 -15.74 18.78 1.52
CA ILE A 325 -14.72 18.68 2.56
C ILE A 325 -13.43 18.21 1.88
N ASP A 326 -12.34 18.93 2.11
CA ASP A 326 -11.01 18.51 1.66
C ASP A 326 -10.61 17.23 2.42
N ALA A 327 -10.85 16.10 1.75
CA ALA A 327 -10.74 14.76 2.30
C ALA A 327 -9.91 13.89 1.35
N GLN A 328 -8.89 13.24 1.92
CA GLN A 328 -7.96 12.38 1.22
C GLN A 328 -8.47 10.94 1.23
N ASP A 329 -8.11 10.18 0.20
CA ASP A 329 -8.35 8.75 0.24
C ASP A 329 -7.60 8.14 1.43
N LEU A 330 -8.23 7.18 2.10
CA LEU A 330 -7.50 6.38 3.08
C LEU A 330 -6.31 5.74 2.38
N GLU A 331 -5.12 5.84 3.00
CA GLU A 331 -3.95 5.11 2.53
C GLU A 331 -4.30 3.61 2.41
N PRO A 332 -3.75 2.89 1.42
CA PRO A 332 -4.12 1.49 1.17
C PRO A 332 -4.03 0.59 2.39
N GLU A 333 -3.07 0.85 3.29
CA GLU A 333 -2.86 0.14 4.56
C GLU A 333 -4.04 0.39 5.52
N ALA A 334 -4.37 1.66 5.78
CA ALA A 334 -5.52 2.04 6.62
C ALA A 334 -6.85 1.53 6.05
N PHE A 335 -6.99 1.46 4.72
CA PHE A 335 -8.16 0.88 4.07
C PHE A 335 -8.22 -0.66 4.22
N ARG A 336 -7.10 -1.37 4.14
CA ARG A 336 -7.04 -2.82 4.39
C ARG A 336 -7.36 -3.14 5.84
N GLU A 337 -6.84 -2.36 6.78
CA GLU A 337 -7.14 -2.51 8.21
C GLU A 337 -8.62 -2.28 8.50
N LEU A 338 -9.24 -1.30 7.84
CA LEU A 338 -10.69 -1.06 7.89
C LEU A 338 -11.49 -2.28 7.38
N VAL A 339 -11.05 -2.90 6.28
CA VAL A 339 -11.68 -4.11 5.71
C VAL A 339 -11.51 -5.33 6.61
N ASP A 340 -10.31 -5.55 7.15
CA ASP A 340 -10.02 -6.65 8.07
C ASP A 340 -10.71 -6.47 9.41
N TYR A 341 -10.85 -5.23 9.88
CA TYR A 341 -11.65 -4.89 11.06
C TYR A 341 -13.13 -5.24 10.84
N ARG A 342 -13.71 -4.78 9.73
CA ARG A 342 -15.11 -5.03 9.41
C ARG A 342 -15.42 -6.50 9.15
N GLY A 343 -14.48 -7.23 8.53
CA GLY A 343 -14.57 -8.68 8.35
C GLY A 343 -14.59 -9.45 9.67
N ARG A 344 -13.86 -8.99 10.70
CA ARG A 344 -13.90 -9.57 12.05
C ARG A 344 -15.22 -9.30 12.77
N GLU A 345 -15.78 -8.11 12.58
CA GLU A 345 -17.04 -7.70 13.20
C GLU A 345 -18.25 -8.48 12.64
N LEU A 346 -18.33 -8.64 11.31
CA LEU A 346 -19.47 -9.28 10.64
C LEU A 346 -19.53 -10.81 10.82
N LEU A 347 -18.38 -11.46 10.96
CA LEU A 347 -18.30 -12.92 10.88
C LEU A 347 -18.12 -13.60 12.24
N ALA A 348 -17.93 -12.83 13.32
CA ALA A 348 -17.60 -13.29 14.67
C ALA A 348 -16.44 -14.32 14.76
N THR A 349 -15.78 -14.59 13.63
CA THR A 349 -14.72 -15.57 13.39
C THR A 349 -13.87 -15.01 12.25
N PRO A 350 -12.53 -14.96 12.37
CA PRO A 350 -11.68 -14.54 11.26
C PRO A 350 -11.83 -15.52 10.08
N LEU A 351 -12.01 -14.99 8.86
CA LEU A 351 -11.97 -15.81 7.64
C LEU A 351 -10.60 -16.50 7.54
N PRO A 352 -10.54 -17.83 7.38
CA PRO A 352 -9.27 -18.50 7.20
C PRO A 352 -8.70 -18.14 5.81
N PRO A 353 -7.37 -17.96 5.69
CA PRO A 353 -6.74 -18.04 4.38
C PRO A 353 -6.90 -19.50 3.91
N THR A 354 -7.51 -19.68 2.75
CA THR A 354 -7.58 -21.00 2.11
C THR A 354 -6.36 -21.09 1.20
N GLU A 355 -5.43 -22.00 1.50
CA GLU A 355 -4.24 -22.24 0.65
C GLU A 355 -4.57 -23.03 -0.63
N ASP A 356 -5.80 -23.51 -0.77
CA ASP A 356 -6.27 -24.25 -1.93
C ASP A 356 -7.53 -23.60 -2.52
N GLU A 357 -7.31 -22.70 -3.48
CA GLU A 357 -8.34 -22.00 -4.26
C GLU A 357 -9.31 -22.99 -4.94
N SER A 358 -8.83 -24.20 -5.25
CA SER A 358 -9.61 -25.29 -5.86
C SER A 358 -10.59 -25.90 -4.88
N ARG A 359 -10.19 -26.07 -3.61
CA ARG A 359 -11.05 -26.59 -2.54
C ARG A 359 -12.10 -25.57 -2.11
N ARG A 360 -11.73 -24.28 -2.11
CA ARG A 360 -12.67 -23.16 -1.89
C ARG A 360 -13.72 -23.11 -3.00
N LYS A 361 -13.29 -23.26 -4.27
CA LYS A 361 -14.19 -23.40 -5.43
C LYS A 361 -15.05 -24.67 -5.40
N GLU A 362 -14.53 -25.81 -4.96
CA GLU A 362 -15.33 -27.04 -4.80
C GLU A 362 -16.42 -26.89 -3.73
N ILE A 363 -16.08 -26.27 -2.58
CA ILE A 363 -17.05 -25.98 -1.51
C ILE A 363 -18.09 -24.96 -1.99
N GLU A 364 -17.69 -23.91 -2.70
CA GLU A 364 -18.59 -22.94 -3.34
C GLU A 364 -19.47 -23.56 -4.43
N GLN A 365 -18.94 -24.54 -5.18
CA GLN A 365 -19.64 -25.25 -6.24
C GLN A 365 -20.63 -26.29 -5.67
N ASP A 366 -20.33 -26.93 -4.55
CA ASP A 366 -21.23 -27.82 -3.80
C ASP A 366 -22.36 -27.03 -3.10
N ILE A 367 -22.06 -25.83 -2.57
CA ILE A 367 -23.05 -24.90 -2.01
C ILE A 367 -23.97 -24.36 -3.11
N SER A 368 -23.41 -24.00 -4.28
CA SER A 368 -24.19 -23.55 -5.45
C SER A 368 -25.11 -24.62 -6.03
N GLN A 369 -24.88 -25.91 -5.74
CA GLN A 369 -25.69 -27.02 -6.26
C GLN A 369 -26.85 -27.42 -5.34
N HIS A 370 -26.91 -26.92 -4.10
CA HIS A 370 -27.97 -27.23 -3.15
C HIS A 370 -28.73 -25.97 -2.68
N PHE A 371 -29.94 -25.83 -3.24
CA PHE A 371 -31.05 -24.92 -2.90
C PHE A 371 -30.97 -23.44 -3.36
N GLU A 372 -31.98 -23.07 -4.16
CA GLU A 372 -32.49 -21.72 -4.52
C GLU A 372 -31.51 -20.71 -5.16
N LYS A 373 -31.97 -20.04 -6.24
CA LYS A 373 -31.13 -19.17 -7.08
C LYS A 373 -30.97 -17.77 -6.48
N ILE A 374 -29.75 -17.41 -6.06
CA ILE A 374 -29.38 -16.03 -5.70
C ILE A 374 -28.87 -15.31 -6.96
N SER A 375 -29.46 -14.15 -7.28
CA SER A 375 -29.09 -13.34 -8.45
C SER A 375 -28.44 -12.04 -7.98
N GLY A 376 -27.16 -11.82 -8.31
CA GLY A 376 -26.48 -10.55 -8.04
C GLY A 376 -26.05 -10.29 -6.59
N GLY A 377 -26.17 -11.29 -5.71
CA GLY A 377 -25.89 -11.18 -4.27
C GLY A 377 -27.16 -11.40 -3.42
N ALA A 378 -27.00 -11.83 -2.17
CA ALA A 378 -28.13 -12.06 -1.26
C ALA A 378 -28.45 -10.77 -0.48
N ASP A 379 -29.62 -10.16 -0.73
CA ASP A 379 -30.08 -8.94 -0.04
C ASP A 379 -31.10 -9.26 1.07
N PHE A 380 -30.83 -10.32 1.84
CA PHE A 380 -31.71 -10.74 2.93
C PHE A 380 -31.34 -9.99 4.21
N LEU A 381 -32.27 -9.18 4.72
CA LEU A 381 -32.19 -8.58 6.05
C LEU A 381 -33.14 -9.28 7.02
N PRO A 382 -32.78 -9.46 8.31
CA PRO A 382 -33.69 -10.04 9.28
C PRO A 382 -34.92 -9.14 9.44
N ALA A 383 -36.09 -9.71 9.74
CA ALA A 383 -37.30 -8.91 9.95
C ALA A 383 -37.15 -7.85 11.07
N SER A 384 -36.26 -8.10 12.03
CA SER A 384 -35.89 -7.14 13.09
C SER A 384 -35.32 -5.83 12.55
N PHE A 385 -34.73 -5.83 11.35
CA PHE A 385 -34.21 -4.64 10.69
C PHE A 385 -35.25 -3.52 10.59
N LEU A 386 -36.52 -3.85 10.35
CA LEU A 386 -37.59 -2.86 10.22
C LEU A 386 -37.94 -2.20 11.56
N TYR A 387 -37.96 -2.97 12.65
CA TYR A 387 -38.30 -2.44 13.97
C TYR A 387 -37.15 -1.58 14.53
N HIS A 388 -35.90 -2.03 14.41
CA HIS A 388 -34.74 -1.23 14.77
C HIS A 388 -34.61 0.05 13.93
N GLY A 389 -35.00 -0.01 12.65
CA GLY A 389 -35.07 1.17 11.80
C GLY A 389 -36.13 2.16 12.22
N ALA A 390 -37.29 1.68 12.68
CA ALA A 390 -38.33 2.53 13.24
C ALA A 390 -37.86 3.23 14.52
N ASP A 391 -37.16 2.49 15.41
CA ASP A 391 -36.58 3.04 16.64
C ASP A 391 -35.56 4.16 16.32
N ALA A 392 -34.62 3.89 15.41
CA ALA A 392 -33.64 4.89 14.98
C ALA A 392 -34.30 6.11 14.30
N ALA A 393 -35.31 5.88 13.44
CA ALA A 393 -36.03 6.93 12.74
C ALA A 393 -36.83 7.83 13.70
N ALA A 394 -37.32 7.31 14.83
CA ALA A 394 -38.06 8.12 15.81
C ALA A 394 -37.25 9.32 16.31
N SER A 395 -35.94 9.15 16.46
CA SER A 395 -35.00 10.17 16.94
C SER A 395 -34.53 11.15 15.86
N VAL A 396 -35.02 11.02 14.62
CA VAL A 396 -34.77 11.95 13.51
C VAL A 396 -35.88 12.98 13.41
N CYS A 397 -35.50 14.23 13.26
CA CYS A 397 -36.38 15.40 13.21
C CYS A 397 -36.11 16.28 11.99
N ARG A 398 -37.12 17.06 11.62
CA ARG A 398 -36.97 18.14 10.65
C ARG A 398 -36.52 19.40 11.37
N ILE A 399 -35.44 20.03 10.92
CA ILE A 399 -35.01 21.34 11.40
C ILE A 399 -35.74 22.40 10.57
N ASN A 400 -36.61 23.17 11.20
CA ASN A 400 -37.35 24.27 10.59
C ASN A 400 -36.65 25.59 10.88
N LEU A 401 -36.27 26.33 9.83
CA LEU A 401 -35.67 27.65 9.91
C LEU A 401 -36.56 28.68 9.18
N PRO A 402 -36.51 29.98 9.52
CA PRO A 402 -37.28 31.01 8.83
C PRO A 402 -37.02 31.12 7.31
N GLY A 403 -35.88 30.62 6.84
CA GLY A 403 -35.44 30.69 5.44
C GLY A 403 -35.23 29.34 4.74
N GLY A 404 -35.52 28.21 5.40
CA GLY A 404 -35.25 26.88 4.85
C GLY A 404 -35.57 25.74 5.82
N SER A 405 -35.24 24.52 5.43
CA SER A 405 -35.37 23.33 6.28
C SER A 405 -34.20 22.39 6.07
N GLY A 406 -33.83 21.67 7.11
CA GLY A 406 -32.86 20.58 7.06
C GLY A 406 -33.33 19.38 7.87
N THR A 407 -32.45 18.41 8.05
CA THR A 407 -32.65 17.25 8.92
C THR A 407 -31.71 17.34 10.13
N GLY A 408 -32.13 16.78 11.26
CA GLY A 408 -31.29 16.63 12.45
C GLY A 408 -31.76 15.46 13.29
N PHE A 409 -31.00 15.09 14.32
CA PHE A 409 -31.34 13.93 15.15
C PHE A 409 -30.78 14.02 16.57
N LEU A 410 -31.42 13.33 17.51
CA LEU A 410 -30.98 13.25 18.92
C LEU A 410 -29.75 12.34 19.06
N ILE A 411 -28.77 12.80 19.83
CA ILE A 411 -27.51 12.06 20.06
C ILE A 411 -27.19 11.93 21.55
N ALA A 412 -26.54 10.83 21.92
CA ALA A 412 -25.97 10.54 23.25
C ALA A 412 -26.97 10.56 24.43
N THR A 413 -27.63 11.68 24.69
CA THR A 413 -28.73 11.85 25.64
C THR A 413 -29.86 12.64 24.98
N SER A 414 -31.06 12.68 25.56
CA SER A 414 -32.21 13.42 25.00
C SER A 414 -32.09 14.96 25.08
N ASN A 415 -30.87 15.49 25.26
CA ASN A 415 -30.58 16.92 25.41
C ASN A 415 -29.74 17.51 24.26
N PHE A 416 -29.30 16.70 23.29
CA PHE A 416 -28.40 17.14 22.22
C PHE A 416 -28.96 16.75 20.85
N ILE A 417 -28.98 17.71 19.94
CA ILE A 417 -29.36 17.51 18.53
C ILE A 417 -28.15 17.79 17.64
N MET A 418 -27.88 16.89 16.70
CA MET A 418 -26.88 17.04 15.65
C MET A 418 -27.52 17.41 14.31
N THR A 419 -26.89 18.32 13.57
CA THR A 419 -27.19 18.66 12.16
C THR A 419 -25.93 19.22 11.48
N ASN A 420 -26.00 19.69 10.23
CA ASN A 420 -24.85 20.32 9.57
C ASN A 420 -24.63 21.78 10.01
N ASN A 421 -23.38 22.27 9.89
CA ASN A 421 -23.07 23.69 10.11
C ASN A 421 -23.79 24.58 9.09
N HIS A 422 -23.89 24.17 7.83
CA HIS A 422 -24.59 24.98 6.84
C HIS A 422 -26.13 25.00 7.02
N VAL A 423 -26.68 24.10 7.84
CA VAL A 423 -28.10 24.12 8.24
C VAL A 423 -28.30 25.07 9.43
N ILE A 424 -27.46 24.96 10.47
CA ILE A 424 -27.43 25.89 11.61
C ILE A 424 -25.99 26.38 11.79
N ALA A 425 -25.72 27.60 11.33
CA ALA A 425 -24.35 28.12 11.26
C ALA A 425 -23.88 28.79 12.56
N ASP A 426 -24.80 29.33 13.34
CA ASP A 426 -24.51 30.03 14.59
C ASP A 426 -25.66 29.97 15.61
N LYS A 427 -25.43 30.56 16.78
CA LYS A 427 -26.40 30.56 17.89
C LYS A 427 -27.67 31.34 17.58
N GLU A 428 -27.62 32.39 16.76
CA GLU A 428 -28.82 33.18 16.47
C GLU A 428 -29.76 32.38 15.57
N GLU A 429 -29.21 31.73 14.54
CA GLU A 429 -29.99 30.81 13.69
C GLU A 429 -30.56 29.64 14.51
N ALA A 430 -29.79 29.11 15.48
CA ALA A 430 -30.27 28.07 16.37
C ALA A 430 -31.46 28.54 17.24
N ARG A 431 -31.48 29.79 17.72
CA ARG A 431 -32.61 30.32 18.53
C ARG A 431 -33.89 30.47 17.72
N ASP A 432 -33.77 30.75 16.43
CA ASP A 432 -34.90 30.90 15.52
C ASP A 432 -35.35 29.56 14.89
N ALA A 433 -34.65 28.46 15.18
CA ALA A 433 -34.91 27.14 14.63
C ALA A 433 -35.75 26.27 15.57
N LEU A 434 -36.57 25.39 14.97
CA LEU A 434 -37.38 24.40 15.69
C LEU A 434 -37.06 23.00 15.17
N ALA A 435 -36.85 22.05 16.09
CA ALA A 435 -36.73 20.64 15.76
C ALA A 435 -38.11 19.98 15.83
N GLU A 436 -38.57 19.40 14.72
CA GLU A 436 -39.88 18.78 14.60
C GLU A 436 -39.75 17.26 14.48
N PHE A 437 -40.05 16.56 15.56
CA PHE A 437 -40.04 15.10 15.64
C PHE A 437 -41.36 14.51 15.17
N ARG A 438 -41.34 13.25 14.71
CA ARG A 438 -42.51 12.49 14.24
C ARG A 438 -43.30 13.19 13.11
N PHE A 439 -42.66 14.08 12.36
CA PHE A 439 -43.26 14.68 11.17
C PHE A 439 -43.35 13.66 10.04
N GLU A 440 -44.43 12.90 10.04
CA GLU A 440 -44.68 11.73 9.19
C GLU A 440 -46.08 11.83 8.55
N GLU A 441 -46.30 11.09 7.46
CA GLU A 441 -47.57 11.18 6.73
C GLU A 441 -48.74 10.68 7.60
N GLY A 442 -49.67 11.59 7.92
CA GLY A 442 -50.86 11.27 8.71
C GLY A 442 -50.66 11.14 10.23
N GLY A 443 -49.48 11.51 10.75
CA GLY A 443 -49.16 11.51 12.18
C GLY A 443 -49.14 12.91 12.81
N ASP A 444 -49.16 12.95 14.15
CA ASP A 444 -48.94 14.18 14.92
C ASP A 444 -47.43 14.44 15.07
N SER A 445 -47.01 15.70 14.96
CA SER A 445 -45.62 16.11 15.16
C SER A 445 -45.38 16.76 16.52
N LEU A 446 -44.14 16.66 17.01
CA LEU A 446 -43.66 17.29 18.24
C LEU A 446 -42.65 18.37 17.90
N MET A 447 -42.98 19.62 18.24
CA MET A 447 -42.12 20.79 18.03
C MET A 447 -41.29 21.08 19.28
N VAL A 448 -39.96 21.08 19.15
CA VAL A 448 -39.00 21.34 20.22
C VAL A 448 -38.17 22.57 19.89
N ASN A 449 -38.02 23.48 20.86
CA ASN A 449 -37.13 24.63 20.72
C ASN A 449 -35.68 24.21 20.98
N LEU A 450 -34.76 24.75 20.19
CA LEU A 450 -33.32 24.57 20.42
C LEU A 450 -32.82 25.59 21.46
N ASP A 451 -31.86 25.19 22.27
CA ASP A 451 -31.24 26.00 23.32
C ASP A 451 -29.70 26.08 23.10
N PRO A 452 -29.25 27.01 22.26
CA PRO A 452 -27.83 27.22 21.99
C PRO A 452 -27.06 27.87 23.15
N ASP A 453 -27.77 28.38 24.16
CA ASP A 453 -27.14 28.94 25.37
C ASP A 453 -26.79 27.84 26.38
N ARG A 454 -27.58 26.75 26.41
CA ARG A 454 -27.24 25.51 27.12
C ARG A 454 -26.05 24.79 26.50
N PHE A 455 -26.08 24.54 25.19
CA PHE A 455 -24.97 23.90 24.49
C PHE A 455 -24.94 24.29 23.01
N PHE A 456 -23.76 24.64 22.50
CA PHE A 456 -23.57 24.88 21.09
C PHE A 456 -22.11 24.64 20.70
N ILE A 457 -21.86 23.65 19.86
CA ILE A 457 -20.57 23.38 19.23
C ILE A 457 -20.80 23.28 17.73
N THR A 458 -19.95 23.94 16.95
CA THR A 458 -20.02 23.87 15.50
C THR A 458 -18.64 23.80 14.87
N SER A 459 -18.56 23.19 13.69
CA SER A 459 -17.37 23.14 12.84
C SER A 459 -17.78 23.39 11.39
N ARG A 460 -17.17 24.42 10.79
CA ARG A 460 -17.30 24.67 9.33
C ARG A 460 -16.48 23.70 8.50
N GLU A 461 -15.40 23.15 9.04
CA GLU A 461 -14.50 22.25 8.32
C GLU A 461 -15.11 20.85 8.14
N LEU A 462 -15.72 20.34 9.20
CA LEU A 462 -16.42 19.05 9.21
C LEU A 462 -17.92 19.20 9.02
N ASP A 463 -18.37 20.42 8.73
CA ASP A 463 -19.76 20.79 8.49
C ASP A 463 -20.78 20.18 9.46
N PHE A 464 -20.57 20.31 10.77
CA PHE A 464 -21.51 19.84 11.78
C PHE A 464 -21.82 20.92 12.83
N THR A 465 -23.02 20.83 13.41
CA THR A 465 -23.46 21.59 14.58
C THR A 465 -24.15 20.64 15.57
N ILE A 466 -23.74 20.72 16.84
CA ILE A 466 -24.44 20.10 17.96
C ILE A 466 -24.99 21.21 18.84
N VAL A 467 -26.29 21.17 19.10
CA VAL A 467 -27.02 22.18 19.85
C VAL A 467 -27.83 21.53 20.97
N GLY A 468 -27.91 22.21 22.11
CA GLY A 468 -28.70 21.77 23.23
C GLY A 468 -30.21 21.87 22.94
N CYS A 469 -31.00 21.03 23.59
CA CYS A 469 -32.43 21.18 23.69
C CYS A 469 -32.89 20.81 25.10
N ASP A 470 -34.07 21.27 25.50
CA ASP A 470 -34.65 20.98 26.81
C ASP A 470 -36.18 20.92 26.68
N ASP A 471 -36.69 19.74 26.34
CA ASP A 471 -38.13 19.48 26.30
C ASP A 471 -38.42 18.13 26.99
N PRO A 472 -39.25 18.09 28.05
CA PRO A 472 -39.61 16.86 28.73
C PRO A 472 -40.23 15.78 27.83
N ALA A 473 -40.84 16.17 26.70
CA ALA A 473 -41.41 15.21 25.74
C ALA A 473 -40.33 14.38 25.03
N LEU A 474 -39.06 14.81 25.06
CA LEU A 474 -37.93 14.07 24.52
C LEU A 474 -37.48 12.90 25.41
N ALA A 475 -37.99 12.79 26.65
CA ALA A 475 -37.70 11.67 27.53
C ALA A 475 -38.25 10.32 27.00
N ASP A 476 -39.24 10.37 26.10
CA ASP A 476 -39.84 9.20 25.45
C ASP A 476 -39.10 8.77 24.16
N PHE A 477 -37.98 9.41 23.84
CA PHE A 477 -37.16 9.09 22.66
C PHE A 477 -35.84 8.45 23.08
N ASP A 478 -35.45 7.39 22.37
CA ASP A 478 -34.14 6.76 22.54
C ASP A 478 -33.11 7.48 21.66
N PRO A 479 -32.21 8.30 22.24
CA PRO A 479 -31.23 9.03 21.45
C PRO A 479 -30.27 8.09 20.74
N ILE A 480 -29.80 8.49 19.56
CA ILE A 480 -28.83 7.70 18.80
C ILE A 480 -27.49 7.72 19.54
N PRO A 481 -26.90 6.56 19.87
CA PRO A 481 -25.67 6.53 20.64
C PRO A 481 -24.52 7.12 19.84
N LEU A 482 -23.73 7.98 20.49
CA LEU A 482 -22.43 8.41 19.98
C LEU A 482 -21.36 7.56 20.65
N LEU A 483 -20.57 6.85 19.87
CA LEU A 483 -19.52 5.94 20.35
C LEU A 483 -18.15 6.56 20.21
N ARG A 484 -17.23 6.23 21.11
CA ARG A 484 -15.85 6.75 21.06
C ARG A 484 -15.07 6.19 19.88
N ASN A 485 -15.48 5.00 19.46
CA ASN A 485 -15.08 4.34 18.22
C ASN A 485 -16.37 4.00 17.45
N PRO A 486 -16.86 4.91 16.60
CA PRO A 486 -18.07 4.70 15.81
C PRO A 486 -17.95 3.49 14.88
N SER A 487 -19.03 2.73 14.71
CA SER A 487 -19.09 1.67 13.71
C SER A 487 -18.72 2.24 12.34
N THR A 488 -17.93 1.48 11.58
CA THR A 488 -17.46 1.91 10.26
C THR A 488 -18.15 1.11 9.17
N VAL A 489 -18.06 1.60 7.93
CA VAL A 489 -18.50 0.87 6.73
C VAL A 489 -17.33 0.63 5.80
N THR A 490 -17.44 -0.37 4.93
CA THR A 490 -16.47 -0.68 3.86
C THR A 490 -17.10 -0.58 2.48
N ARG A 491 -16.26 -0.50 1.43
CA ARG A 491 -16.74 -0.36 0.05
C ARG A 491 -17.62 -1.53 -0.36
N GLY A 492 -18.79 -1.24 -0.91
CA GLY A 492 -19.80 -2.23 -1.32
C GLY A 492 -20.77 -2.66 -0.22
N GLU A 493 -20.60 -2.16 1.02
CA GLU A 493 -21.66 -2.29 2.03
C GLU A 493 -22.81 -1.31 1.78
N LYS A 494 -23.98 -1.62 2.33
CA LYS A 494 -25.20 -0.81 2.21
C LYS A 494 -25.31 0.17 3.39
N VAL A 495 -25.73 1.39 3.12
CA VAL A 495 -26.02 2.41 4.15
C VAL A 495 -27.46 2.93 4.07
N ASN A 496 -28.11 3.12 5.20
CA ASN A 496 -29.51 3.53 5.28
C ASN A 496 -29.61 4.99 5.73
N ILE A 497 -30.38 5.81 5.03
CA ILE A 497 -30.57 7.23 5.37
C ILE A 497 -32.04 7.49 5.75
N VAL A 498 -32.22 8.27 6.82
CA VAL A 498 -33.53 8.75 7.29
C VAL A 498 -33.52 10.27 7.21
N GLN A 499 -34.46 10.86 6.46
CA GLN A 499 -34.31 12.22 5.96
C GLN A 499 -35.63 12.98 5.78
N HIS A 500 -35.54 14.31 5.65
CA HIS A 500 -36.65 15.20 5.29
C HIS A 500 -36.40 15.92 3.95
N PRO A 501 -36.45 15.21 2.81
CA PRO A 501 -36.15 15.76 1.49
C PRO A 501 -37.13 16.89 1.12
N ARG A 502 -36.62 18.05 0.74
CA ARG A 502 -37.36 19.31 0.54
C ARG A 502 -38.24 19.72 1.72
N GLY A 503 -37.88 19.28 2.93
CA GLY A 503 -38.66 19.50 4.14
C GLY A 503 -40.00 18.74 4.16
N ARG A 504 -40.17 17.70 3.34
CA ARG A 504 -41.37 16.84 3.35
C ARG A 504 -41.44 15.97 4.62
N PRO A 505 -42.57 15.27 4.85
CA PRO A 505 -42.64 14.22 5.87
C PRO A 505 -41.46 13.25 5.75
N LYS A 506 -41.08 12.64 6.87
CA LYS A 506 -39.89 11.77 6.97
C LYS A 506 -39.93 10.67 5.92
N GLU A 507 -38.84 10.52 5.19
CA GLU A 507 -38.64 9.52 4.15
C GLU A 507 -37.37 8.71 4.46
N VAL A 508 -37.35 7.43 4.05
CA VAL A 508 -36.19 6.54 4.22
C VAL A 508 -35.69 6.05 2.87
N ALA A 509 -34.37 6.00 2.68
CA ALA A 509 -33.77 5.37 1.50
C ALA A 509 -32.94 4.15 1.93
N LEU A 510 -33.43 2.96 1.52
CA LEU A 510 -32.93 1.64 1.92
C LEU A 510 -32.44 0.80 0.73
N HIS A 511 -32.54 1.33 -0.49
CA HIS A 511 -32.22 0.63 -1.74
C HIS A 511 -31.25 1.52 -2.56
N ASN A 512 -30.44 0.91 -3.44
CA ASN A 512 -29.40 1.59 -4.23
C ASN A 512 -28.52 2.49 -3.35
N ASN A 513 -28.02 1.90 -2.28
CA ASN A 513 -27.42 2.61 -1.17
C ASN A 513 -26.00 2.13 -0.84
N ASP A 514 -25.25 1.78 -1.88
CA ASP A 514 -23.92 1.20 -1.77
C ASP A 514 -22.86 2.24 -1.44
N VAL A 515 -21.99 1.91 -0.48
CA VAL A 515 -20.79 2.67 -0.17
C VAL A 515 -19.82 2.56 -1.35
N LEU A 516 -19.60 3.68 -2.02
CA LEU A 516 -18.76 3.80 -3.21
C LEU A 516 -17.28 3.92 -2.82
N ARG A 517 -17.00 4.73 -1.78
CA ARG A 517 -15.63 5.04 -1.34
C ARG A 517 -15.62 5.53 0.10
N ILE A 518 -14.55 5.25 0.84
CA ILE A 518 -14.33 5.80 2.19
C ILE A 518 -13.04 6.60 2.17
N LYS A 519 -13.11 7.81 2.73
CA LYS A 519 -12.01 8.75 2.86
C LYS A 519 -11.69 8.98 4.33
N ASP A 520 -10.63 9.72 4.59
CA ASP A 520 -10.20 10.12 5.94
C ASP A 520 -11.34 10.77 6.76
N LYS A 521 -12.05 11.77 6.20
CA LYS A 521 -13.08 12.56 6.88
C LYS A 521 -14.51 12.26 6.42
N VAL A 522 -14.68 11.68 5.23
CA VAL A 522 -15.99 11.49 4.60
C VAL A 522 -16.18 10.08 4.04
N VAL A 523 -17.43 9.69 3.84
CA VAL A 523 -17.83 8.48 3.11
C VAL A 523 -18.67 8.88 1.91
N TRP A 524 -18.37 8.28 0.76
CA TRP A 524 -19.13 8.44 -0.47
C TRP A 524 -20.01 7.21 -0.68
N TYR A 525 -21.29 7.44 -0.95
CA TYR A 525 -22.28 6.38 -1.12
C TYR A 525 -23.32 6.79 -2.17
N GLU A 526 -23.85 5.83 -2.90
CA GLU A 526 -25.03 6.04 -3.73
C GLU A 526 -26.25 6.09 -2.81
N THR A 527 -27.23 6.96 -3.08
CA THR A 527 -28.60 6.93 -2.50
C THR A 527 -29.41 8.10 -3.07
N ASP A 528 -30.73 8.09 -2.90
CA ASP A 528 -31.59 9.20 -3.31
C ASP A 528 -31.64 10.28 -2.22
N THR A 529 -31.24 11.51 -2.56
CA THR A 529 -31.33 12.70 -1.69
C THR A 529 -31.84 13.92 -2.47
N GLU A 530 -32.44 14.88 -1.77
CA GLU A 530 -32.87 16.16 -2.34
C GLU A 530 -32.54 17.29 -1.35
N PRO A 531 -32.52 18.58 -1.78
CA PRO A 531 -32.28 19.69 -0.86
C PRO A 531 -33.19 19.60 0.37
N GLY A 532 -32.65 19.69 1.59
CA GLY A 532 -33.38 19.41 2.85
C GLY A 532 -32.98 18.10 3.53
N SER A 533 -32.34 17.19 2.78
CA SER A 533 -31.70 15.98 3.34
C SER A 533 -30.44 16.28 4.16
N SER A 534 -29.82 17.45 4.01
CA SER A 534 -28.63 17.83 4.79
C SER A 534 -28.90 17.73 6.29
N GLY A 535 -28.00 17.06 7.01
CA GLY A 535 -28.04 16.82 8.44
C GLY A 535 -28.68 15.49 8.80
N SER A 536 -29.00 14.66 7.80
CA SER A 536 -29.55 13.32 8.01
C SER A 536 -28.50 12.35 8.54
N PRO A 537 -28.87 11.47 9.49
CA PRO A 537 -28.00 10.38 9.91
C PRO A 537 -27.90 9.32 8.81
N VAL A 538 -26.69 8.79 8.64
CA VAL A 538 -26.38 7.67 7.75
C VAL A 538 -26.02 6.47 8.62
N PHE A 539 -26.76 5.38 8.45
CA PHE A 539 -26.63 4.16 9.23
C PHE A 539 -26.07 3.00 8.41
N ASN A 540 -25.44 2.01 9.05
CA ASN A 540 -25.18 0.71 8.42
C ASN A 540 -26.43 -0.21 8.53
N ASN A 541 -26.33 -1.47 8.10
CA ASN A 541 -27.44 -2.44 8.18
C ASN A 541 -27.74 -2.96 9.61
N THR A 542 -26.92 -2.61 10.61
CA THR A 542 -27.20 -2.84 12.04
C THR A 542 -27.81 -1.61 12.72
N TRP A 543 -28.12 -0.55 11.96
CA TRP A 543 -28.62 0.73 12.46
C TRP A 543 -27.64 1.51 13.35
N ASP A 544 -26.33 1.23 13.22
CA ASP A 544 -25.29 2.03 13.85
C ASP A 544 -25.02 3.30 13.04
N LEU A 545 -24.84 4.43 13.73
CA LEU A 545 -24.55 5.72 13.11
C LEU A 545 -23.11 5.77 12.59
N VAL A 546 -22.94 5.87 11.27
CA VAL A 546 -21.62 5.83 10.62
C VAL A 546 -21.21 7.17 9.99
N ALA A 547 -22.18 8.00 9.57
CA ALA A 547 -21.90 9.31 8.99
C ALA A 547 -23.07 10.32 9.12
N LEU A 548 -22.78 11.58 8.85
CA LEU A 548 -23.72 12.71 8.76
C LEU A 548 -23.80 13.19 7.30
N HIS A 549 -24.93 13.02 6.63
CA HIS A 549 -25.10 13.44 5.24
C HIS A 549 -25.02 14.96 5.09
N HIS A 550 -24.23 15.47 4.12
CA HIS A 550 -24.07 16.91 3.92
C HIS A 550 -24.11 17.39 2.46
N ALA A 551 -23.71 16.55 1.50
CA ALA A 551 -23.65 16.94 0.08
C ALA A 551 -23.98 15.77 -0.87
N GLY A 552 -24.33 16.09 -2.11
CA GLY A 552 -24.51 15.11 -3.18
C GLY A 552 -24.36 15.72 -4.57
N TRP A 553 -23.91 14.93 -5.54
CA TRP A 553 -23.71 15.35 -6.92
C TRP A 553 -23.95 14.19 -7.89
N ILE A 554 -24.11 14.53 -9.18
CA ILE A 554 -24.23 13.56 -10.26
C ILE A 554 -23.05 13.76 -11.20
N GLU A 555 -22.24 12.72 -11.38
CA GLU A 555 -21.09 12.73 -12.28
C GLU A 555 -21.18 11.51 -13.22
N ASN A 556 -21.12 11.73 -14.53
CA ASN A 556 -21.23 10.69 -15.55
C ASN A 556 -22.47 9.78 -15.44
N GLY A 557 -23.58 10.31 -14.91
CA GLY A 557 -24.83 9.57 -14.71
C GLY A 557 -24.88 8.70 -13.45
N VAL A 558 -23.89 8.81 -12.56
CA VAL A 558 -23.86 8.16 -11.25
C VAL A 558 -24.16 9.18 -10.16
N THR A 559 -25.15 8.89 -9.30
CA THR A 559 -25.50 9.72 -8.15
C THR A 559 -24.57 9.38 -6.98
N THR A 560 -23.80 10.36 -6.50
CA THR A 560 -22.91 10.20 -5.35
C THR A 560 -23.31 11.16 -4.25
N ASN A 561 -23.48 10.64 -3.04
CA ASN A 561 -23.66 11.40 -1.81
C ASN A 561 -22.39 11.35 -0.99
N GLU A 562 -22.13 12.40 -0.23
CA GLU A 562 -21.03 12.51 0.73
C GLU A 562 -21.60 12.73 2.13
N GLY A 563 -21.14 11.89 3.06
CA GLY A 563 -21.43 12.00 4.49
C GLY A 563 -20.16 12.18 5.28
N VAL A 564 -20.17 13.08 6.26
CA VAL A 564 -19.05 13.28 7.18
C VAL A 564 -18.98 12.10 8.14
N ARG A 565 -17.83 11.43 8.22
CA ARG A 565 -17.68 10.24 9.07
C ARG A 565 -17.89 10.61 10.52
N MET A 566 -18.66 9.80 11.24
CA MET A 566 -18.92 10.05 12.66
C MET A 566 -17.62 9.99 13.48
N ALA A 567 -16.70 9.10 13.08
CA ALA A 567 -15.32 9.02 13.56
C ALA A 567 -14.58 10.39 13.52
N ALA A 568 -14.72 11.14 12.42
CA ALA A 568 -14.11 12.46 12.27
C ALA A 568 -14.72 13.51 13.21
N ILE A 569 -16.04 13.47 13.40
CA ILE A 569 -16.75 14.38 14.31
C ILE A 569 -16.37 14.08 15.77
N VAL A 570 -16.35 12.80 16.18
CA VAL A 570 -15.96 12.38 17.53
C VAL A 570 -14.50 12.75 17.83
N SER A 571 -13.59 12.49 16.88
CA SER A 571 -12.18 12.90 16.96
C SER A 571 -12.02 14.39 17.23
N HIS A 572 -12.78 15.21 16.49
CA HIS A 572 -12.75 16.67 16.63
C HIS A 572 -13.24 17.11 18.02
N LEU A 573 -14.27 16.46 18.58
CA LEU A 573 -14.78 16.75 19.92
C LEU A 573 -13.75 16.39 21.01
N VAL A 574 -13.07 15.25 20.89
CA VAL A 574 -12.01 14.82 21.82
C VAL A 574 -10.78 15.74 21.74
N ALA A 575 -10.34 16.12 20.54
CA ALA A 575 -9.19 17.02 20.37
C ALA A 575 -9.44 18.42 20.97
N ARG A 576 -10.67 18.93 20.88
CA ARG A 576 -11.09 20.20 21.50
C ARG A 576 -11.00 20.18 23.04
N GLN A 577 -11.24 19.02 23.66
CA GLN A 577 -11.10 18.84 25.11
C GLN A 577 -9.68 19.17 25.60
N HIS A 578 -8.66 18.79 24.83
CA HIS A 578 -7.25 18.93 25.20
C HIS A 578 -6.68 20.33 24.97
N THR A 579 -7.31 21.14 24.11
CA THR A 579 -6.79 22.43 23.67
C THR A 579 -7.43 23.64 24.36
N GLU A 580 -8.65 23.52 24.89
CA GLU A 580 -9.30 24.59 25.64
C GLU A 580 -9.08 24.42 27.16
N ALA A 581 -8.28 25.32 27.77
CA ALA A 581 -7.91 25.29 29.20
C ALA A 581 -9.10 25.39 30.19
N THR A 582 -10.31 25.60 29.67
CA THR A 582 -11.59 25.51 30.37
C THR A 582 -12.60 24.85 29.44
N ALA A 583 -12.46 23.55 29.19
CA ALA A 583 -13.53 22.79 28.55
C ALA A 583 -14.85 23.02 29.32
N SER A 584 -15.89 23.53 28.64
CA SER A 584 -17.20 23.77 29.25
C SER A 584 -17.73 22.48 29.90
N GLY A 585 -18.33 22.57 31.10
CA GLY A 585 -18.88 21.40 31.80
C GLY A 585 -19.84 20.57 30.94
N ALA A 586 -20.52 21.21 29.99
CA ALA A 586 -21.43 20.54 29.06
C ALA A 586 -20.73 19.73 27.94
N LEU A 587 -19.50 20.09 27.53
CA LEU A 587 -18.69 19.25 26.62
C LEU A 587 -18.18 18.01 27.36
N MET A 588 -17.78 18.17 28.63
CA MET A 588 -17.40 17.04 29.48
C MET A 588 -18.60 16.12 29.74
N GLU A 589 -19.80 16.68 29.91
CA GLU A 589 -21.05 15.92 30.01
C GLU A 589 -21.30 15.10 28.73
N LEU A 590 -21.25 15.72 27.54
CA LEU A 590 -21.39 15.02 26.26
C LEU A 590 -20.33 13.93 26.06
N LEU A 591 -19.06 14.17 26.39
CA LEU A 591 -18.00 13.17 26.23
C LEU A 591 -18.10 12.05 27.28
N SER A 592 -18.61 12.34 28.48
CA SER A 592 -18.78 11.34 29.54
C SER A 592 -19.88 10.32 29.27
N THR A 593 -20.82 10.66 28.38
CA THR A 593 -21.93 9.78 27.97
C THR A 593 -21.56 8.88 26.79
N ILE A 594 -20.34 9.01 26.24
CA ILE A 594 -19.79 8.18 25.17
C ILE A 594 -19.10 6.95 25.81
N PRO A 595 -19.66 5.73 25.74
CA PRO A 595 -19.05 4.54 26.32
C PRO A 595 -17.76 4.09 25.59
N ASP A 596 -16.77 3.60 26.34
CA ASP A 596 -15.58 2.92 25.80
C ASP A 596 -15.96 1.49 25.34
N SER A 597 -15.66 1.12 24.10
CA SER A 597 -15.84 -0.25 23.61
C SER A 597 -14.51 -1.01 23.52
N SER A 598 -14.42 -2.12 24.26
CA SER A 598 -13.45 -3.23 24.23
C SER A 598 -11.93 -2.94 24.37
N PRO A 599 -11.21 -3.67 25.26
CA PRO A 599 -9.75 -3.57 25.43
C PRO A 599 -8.90 -4.14 24.28
N HIS A 600 -9.51 -4.51 23.14
CA HIS A 600 -8.82 -4.94 21.91
C HIS A 600 -8.77 -3.84 20.83
N LEU A 601 -9.22 -2.63 21.14
CA LEU A 601 -9.70 -1.66 20.15
C LEU A 601 -9.18 -0.24 20.35
N GLY A 602 -8.03 -0.08 21.00
CA GLY A 602 -7.34 1.20 21.08
C GLY A 602 -6.38 1.36 19.90
N PHE A 603 -6.71 2.22 18.92
CA PHE A 603 -5.82 3.29 18.39
C PHE A 603 -6.35 4.01 17.13
N PHE A 604 -7.30 3.45 16.38
CA PHE A 604 -7.76 4.05 15.11
C PHE A 604 -8.83 5.13 15.31
N ASP A 605 -8.58 6.23 16.01
CA ASP A 605 -9.48 7.39 15.86
C ASP A 605 -9.02 8.78 16.36
N ILE A 606 -7.73 9.14 16.35
CA ILE A 606 -7.32 10.56 16.62
C ILE A 606 -6.25 11.05 15.63
N ALA A 607 -5.46 10.13 15.11
CA ALA A 607 -4.28 10.43 14.32
C ALA A 607 -4.53 10.67 12.82
N GLY A 608 -5.66 10.17 12.29
CA GLY A 608 -6.02 10.36 10.88
C GLY A 608 -6.72 11.70 10.56
N ILE A 609 -7.17 12.46 11.57
CA ILE A 609 -8.08 13.60 11.36
C ILE A 609 -7.49 14.94 11.82
N THR A 610 -6.45 14.96 12.66
CA THR A 610 -5.85 16.23 13.16
C THR A 610 -4.73 16.80 12.28
N GLY A 611 -4.47 16.20 11.10
CA GLY A 611 -3.41 16.68 10.20
C GLY A 611 -1.99 16.47 10.73
N ALA A 612 -1.84 15.76 11.85
CA ALA A 612 -0.60 15.14 12.26
C ALA A 612 -0.73 13.64 12.01
N ARG A 613 -0.15 13.15 10.91
CA ARG A 613 0.20 11.73 10.84
C ARG A 613 1.04 11.43 12.11
N PRO A 614 0.75 10.40 12.91
CA PRO A 614 1.84 9.55 13.31
C PRO A 614 2.12 8.71 12.06
N GLU A 615 2.90 9.23 11.12
CA GLU A 615 4.27 8.75 11.03
C GLU A 615 4.76 8.24 12.39
N GLU A 616 4.85 6.91 12.45
CA GLU A 616 5.60 6.13 13.43
C GLU A 616 4.92 6.01 14.80
N VAL A 617 4.66 4.77 15.25
CA VAL A 617 4.09 4.58 16.59
C VAL A 617 5.19 4.53 17.64
N GLU A 618 5.65 5.73 17.98
CA GLU A 618 6.19 6.02 19.30
C GLU A 618 5.10 5.79 20.36
N VAL A 619 4.91 4.54 20.77
CA VAL A 619 3.92 4.20 21.80
C VAL A 619 4.40 4.70 23.16
N PRO A 620 3.60 5.47 23.91
CA PRO A 620 4.01 5.92 25.25
C PRO A 620 4.18 4.74 26.21
N GLU A 621 3.47 3.64 25.96
CA GLU A 621 3.52 2.38 26.73
C GLU A 621 3.23 1.20 25.81
N TYR A 622 3.79 0.02 26.14
CA TYR A 622 3.52 -1.24 25.46
C TYR A 622 3.33 -2.35 26.48
N LYS A 623 2.45 -3.31 26.19
CA LYS A 623 2.28 -4.52 27.00
C LYS A 623 2.05 -5.73 26.12
N GLY A 624 2.84 -6.78 26.39
CA GLY A 624 2.76 -8.07 25.73
C GLY A 624 1.40 -8.73 25.92
N SER A 625 0.98 -9.45 24.90
CA SER A 625 -0.27 -10.19 24.86
C SER A 625 -0.02 -11.66 25.08
N LEU A 626 -0.98 -12.34 25.71
CA LEU A 626 -0.95 -13.79 25.79
C LEU A 626 -1.23 -14.45 24.44
N GLU A 627 -1.64 -13.73 23.39
CA GLU A 627 -2.00 -14.36 22.11
C GLU A 627 -0.82 -14.51 21.14
N PHE A 628 0.28 -13.79 21.39
CA PHE A 628 1.38 -13.66 20.45
C PHE A 628 2.72 -13.95 21.13
N ALA A 629 3.76 -14.12 20.32
CA ALA A 629 5.13 -14.12 20.82
C ALA A 629 5.68 -12.69 20.71
N ASP A 630 5.72 -11.98 21.84
CA ASP A 630 6.19 -10.59 21.88
C ASP A 630 7.68 -10.54 22.24
N ILE A 631 8.51 -10.03 21.33
CA ILE A 631 9.98 -10.07 21.39
C ILE A 631 10.54 -8.66 21.39
N GLY A 632 11.48 -8.34 22.27
CA GLY A 632 12.08 -7.02 22.35
C GLY A 632 13.60 -6.99 22.38
N PHE A 633 14.15 -5.79 22.15
CA PHE A 633 15.56 -5.45 22.26
C PHE A 633 15.73 -4.13 23.00
N TRP A 634 16.62 -4.08 23.99
CA TRP A 634 16.81 -2.87 24.78
C TRP A 634 18.24 -2.73 25.30
N ASN A 635 18.84 -1.57 25.08
CA ASN A 635 20.06 -1.15 25.77
C ASN A 635 19.67 -0.48 27.10
N ILE A 636 20.07 -1.04 28.23
CA ILE A 636 19.71 -0.48 29.55
C ILE A 636 20.73 0.59 29.99
N GLU A 637 21.82 0.76 29.26
CA GLU A 637 22.89 1.73 29.51
C GLU A 637 23.59 1.51 30.87
N HIS A 638 24.82 1.06 30.83
CA HIS A 638 25.69 0.96 31.99
C HIS A 638 25.14 0.17 33.18
N PHE A 639 24.35 -0.87 32.92
CA PHE A 639 23.66 -1.70 33.92
C PHE A 639 24.60 -2.75 34.54
N ASN A 640 25.57 -2.25 35.30
CA ASN A 640 26.65 -3.01 35.93
C ASN A 640 26.31 -3.47 37.37
N ASP A 641 27.13 -4.33 37.96
CA ASP A 641 26.87 -4.92 39.28
C ASP A 641 26.84 -3.89 40.45
N ALA A 642 27.38 -2.68 40.25
CA ALA A 642 27.43 -1.63 41.27
C ALA A 642 26.19 -0.71 41.28
N ILE A 643 25.20 -0.93 40.41
CA ILE A 643 23.96 -0.14 40.39
C ILE A 643 23.14 -0.31 41.68
N THR A 644 22.39 0.74 42.05
CA THR A 644 21.54 0.76 43.25
C THR A 644 20.28 -0.10 43.09
N ASP A 645 19.76 -0.65 44.19
CA ASP A 645 18.50 -1.42 44.18
C ASP A 645 17.32 -0.60 43.63
N ALA A 646 17.29 0.71 43.88
CA ALA A 646 16.24 1.59 43.33
C ALA A 646 16.21 1.61 41.79
N ARG A 647 17.38 1.56 41.12
CA ARG A 647 17.46 1.47 39.66
C ARG A 647 17.06 0.08 39.16
N VAL A 648 17.44 -0.96 39.90
CA VAL A 648 17.02 -2.34 39.64
C VAL A 648 15.49 -2.45 39.67
N ASP A 649 14.84 -1.93 40.71
CA ASP A 649 13.40 -2.00 40.88
C ASP A 649 12.64 -1.20 39.81
N LYS A 650 13.16 -0.04 39.40
CA LYS A 650 12.59 0.73 38.29
C LYS A 650 12.67 -0.04 36.97
N VAL A 651 13.84 -0.61 36.64
CA VAL A 651 14.04 -1.41 35.43
C VAL A 651 13.18 -2.69 35.47
N ALA A 652 13.08 -3.36 36.61
CA ALA A 652 12.20 -4.51 36.82
C ALA A 652 10.73 -4.12 36.63
N GLY A 653 10.29 -2.98 37.15
CA GLY A 653 8.94 -2.46 36.96
C GLY A 653 8.61 -2.22 35.48
N VAL A 654 9.55 -1.64 34.71
CA VAL A 654 9.42 -1.47 33.27
C VAL A 654 9.33 -2.82 32.55
N LEU A 655 10.25 -3.75 32.82
CA LEU A 655 10.27 -5.06 32.18
C LEU A 655 9.00 -5.88 32.50
N GLY A 656 8.53 -5.82 33.74
CA GLY A 656 7.29 -6.46 34.18
C GLY A 656 6.05 -5.84 33.53
N HIS A 657 6.04 -4.51 33.36
CA HIS A 657 4.97 -3.81 32.64
C HIS A 657 4.93 -4.22 31.16
N LEU A 658 6.09 -4.23 30.48
CA LEU A 658 6.20 -4.64 29.08
C LEU A 658 5.74 -6.09 28.89
N SER A 659 5.98 -6.99 29.84
CA SER A 659 5.44 -8.37 29.86
C SER A 659 5.72 -9.16 28.57
N LEU A 660 6.92 -9.04 28.00
CA LEU A 660 7.34 -9.72 26.76
C LEU A 660 7.75 -11.19 27.00
N ASP A 661 7.66 -12.03 25.97
CA ASP A 661 8.09 -13.44 26.03
C ASP A 661 9.62 -13.56 26.06
N ALA A 662 10.31 -12.76 25.25
CA ALA A 662 11.78 -12.66 25.29
C ALA A 662 12.26 -11.22 25.00
N MET A 663 13.31 -10.81 25.70
CA MET A 663 13.92 -9.48 25.59
C MET A 663 15.45 -9.63 25.53
N GLY A 664 16.05 -9.18 24.44
CA GLY A 664 17.50 -9.07 24.29
C GLY A 664 18.01 -7.80 24.98
N LEU A 665 18.89 -7.94 25.96
CA LEU A 665 19.40 -6.85 26.79
C LEU A 665 20.87 -6.57 26.55
N VAL A 666 21.18 -5.30 26.32
CA VAL A 666 22.52 -4.79 26.05
C VAL A 666 23.04 -3.97 27.25
N GLU A 667 24.35 -4.02 27.47
CA GLU A 667 25.08 -3.34 28.56
C GLU A 667 24.79 -3.85 29.98
N VAL A 668 24.53 -5.16 30.12
CA VAL A 668 24.18 -5.77 31.41
C VAL A 668 25.32 -6.59 32.04
N GLN A 669 25.30 -6.75 33.36
CA GLN A 669 26.17 -7.65 34.10
C GLN A 669 25.38 -8.65 34.93
N LYS A 670 26.03 -9.77 35.28
CA LYS A 670 25.37 -10.94 35.83
C LYS A 670 24.71 -10.68 37.19
N ASP A 671 25.41 -10.07 38.14
CA ASP A 671 24.86 -9.88 39.49
C ASP A 671 23.71 -8.84 39.48
N ALA A 672 23.79 -7.85 38.58
CA ALA A 672 22.68 -6.93 38.31
C ALA A 672 21.45 -7.65 37.73
N MET A 673 21.64 -8.59 36.80
CA MET A 673 20.56 -9.40 36.23
C MET A 673 19.91 -10.33 37.26
N ASP A 674 20.70 -10.93 38.15
CA ASP A 674 20.19 -11.75 39.26
C ASP A 674 19.22 -10.94 40.13
N ARG A 675 19.59 -9.69 40.48
CA ARG A 675 18.75 -8.77 41.26
C ARG A 675 17.49 -8.33 40.51
N VAL A 676 17.56 -8.10 39.20
CA VAL A 676 16.36 -7.77 38.37
C VAL A 676 15.37 -8.93 38.38
N VAL A 677 15.85 -10.17 38.22
CA VAL A 677 14.97 -11.35 38.27
C VAL A 677 14.34 -11.53 39.65
N GLU A 678 15.09 -11.31 40.73
CA GLU A 678 14.54 -11.34 42.10
C GLU A 678 13.43 -10.29 42.28
N SER A 679 13.64 -9.06 41.78
CA SER A 679 12.64 -7.99 41.84
C SER A 679 11.40 -8.29 40.98
N LEU A 680 11.58 -8.80 39.75
CA LEU A 680 10.48 -9.26 38.89
C LEU A 680 9.67 -10.39 39.52
N GLN A 681 10.33 -11.35 40.19
CA GLN A 681 9.66 -12.43 40.92
C GLN A 681 8.87 -11.91 42.12
N ALA A 682 9.40 -10.92 42.84
CA ALA A 682 8.69 -10.26 43.93
C ALA A 682 7.43 -9.51 43.43
N LEU A 683 7.47 -8.99 42.20
CA LEU A 683 6.33 -8.38 41.50
C LEU A 683 5.36 -9.41 40.87
N GLY A 684 5.66 -10.71 40.96
CA GLY A 684 4.78 -11.79 40.49
C GLY A 684 5.03 -12.28 39.07
N HIS A 685 6.10 -11.82 38.41
CA HIS A 685 6.47 -12.26 37.07
C HIS A 685 7.43 -13.47 37.10
N SER A 686 7.36 -14.33 36.08
CA SER A 686 8.14 -15.59 36.01
C SER A 686 9.40 -15.50 35.15
N TYR A 687 10.07 -14.36 35.13
CA TYR A 687 11.25 -14.18 34.29
C TYR A 687 12.46 -14.98 34.76
N SER A 688 13.27 -15.40 33.78
CA SER A 688 14.62 -15.93 33.92
C SER A 688 15.50 -15.36 32.81
N TYR A 689 16.81 -15.61 32.83
CA TYR A 689 17.70 -15.09 31.79
C TYR A 689 18.81 -16.07 31.38
N LYS A 690 19.30 -15.90 30.16
CA LYS A 690 20.55 -16.47 29.67
C LYS A 690 21.56 -15.35 29.45
N TYR A 691 22.81 -15.61 29.81
CA TYR A 691 23.87 -14.62 29.82
C TYR A 691 25.11 -15.13 29.09
N LEU A 692 25.73 -14.25 28.31
CA LEU A 692 26.99 -14.53 27.64
C LEU A 692 28.11 -13.71 28.28
N ASP A 693 28.93 -14.35 29.13
CA ASP A 693 30.12 -13.74 29.75
C ASP A 693 31.21 -13.49 28.70
N VAL A 694 31.55 -12.22 28.47
CA VAL A 694 32.65 -11.80 27.60
C VAL A 694 33.72 -11.08 28.43
N LYS A 695 34.38 -11.80 29.35
CA LYS A 695 35.60 -11.41 30.08
C LYS A 695 35.99 -9.92 29.96
N GLY A 696 35.44 -9.11 30.86
CA GLY A 696 35.98 -7.78 31.21
C GLY A 696 35.24 -6.56 30.64
N ARG A 697 34.00 -6.68 30.15
CA ARG A 697 33.12 -5.55 29.78
C ARG A 697 31.66 -5.89 30.09
N GLN A 698 30.78 -4.89 30.02
CA GLN A 698 29.33 -5.12 30.05
C GLN A 698 28.93 -6.02 28.88
N ASP A 699 28.05 -6.96 29.18
CA ASP A 699 27.76 -8.17 28.41
C ASP A 699 26.31 -8.16 27.90
N LEU A 700 25.95 -9.25 27.22
CA LEU A 700 24.66 -9.43 26.57
C LEU A 700 23.85 -10.50 27.32
N ALA A 701 22.55 -10.26 27.49
CA ALA A 701 21.64 -11.23 28.06
C ALA A 701 20.35 -11.36 27.24
N VAL A 702 19.68 -12.50 27.37
CA VAL A 702 18.29 -12.66 26.92
C VAL A 702 17.47 -12.97 28.16
N LEU A 703 16.60 -12.04 28.53
CA LEU A 703 15.58 -12.20 29.57
C LEU A 703 14.33 -12.81 28.92
N TYR A 704 13.66 -13.75 29.58
CA TYR A 704 12.50 -14.43 29.01
C TYR A 704 11.54 -14.92 30.09
N ASP A 705 10.24 -15.01 29.78
CA ASP A 705 9.28 -15.62 30.70
C ASP A 705 9.52 -17.14 30.73
N SER A 706 9.99 -17.64 31.86
CA SER A 706 10.34 -19.06 32.01
C SER A 706 9.15 -20.01 31.98
N LYS A 707 7.91 -19.50 32.04
CA LYS A 707 6.70 -20.32 31.87
C LYS A 707 6.35 -20.57 30.41
N THR A 708 6.54 -19.58 29.55
CA THR A 708 6.15 -19.66 28.13
C THR A 708 7.34 -19.91 27.23
N THR A 709 8.55 -19.50 27.61
CA THR A 709 9.67 -19.40 26.68
C THR A 709 10.89 -20.22 27.12
N GLU A 710 11.49 -20.91 26.16
CA GLU A 710 12.78 -21.58 26.28
C GLU A 710 13.85 -20.84 25.47
N VAL A 711 14.96 -20.49 26.10
CA VAL A 711 16.10 -19.82 25.46
C VAL A 711 17.37 -20.64 25.66
N ASN A 712 18.06 -20.97 24.57
CA ASN A 712 19.31 -21.73 24.57
C ASN A 712 20.40 -21.03 23.75
N ILE A 713 21.47 -20.57 24.39
CA ILE A 713 22.62 -19.97 23.67
C ILE A 713 23.29 -21.03 22.79
N SER A 714 23.40 -20.74 21.49
CA SER A 714 23.93 -21.67 20.49
C SER A 714 25.45 -21.61 20.40
N ALA A 715 26.14 -22.34 21.29
CA ALA A 715 27.58 -22.51 21.24
C ALA A 715 28.06 -23.14 19.91
N LYS A 716 27.21 -23.96 19.27
CA LYS A 716 27.47 -24.59 17.97
C LYS A 716 27.66 -23.53 16.88
N ILE A 717 26.69 -22.62 16.72
CA ILE A 717 26.74 -21.55 15.72
C ILE A 717 27.91 -20.60 16.03
N LEU A 718 28.06 -20.21 17.30
CA LEU A 718 29.17 -19.35 17.74
C LEU A 718 30.55 -19.94 17.41
N ASN A 719 30.75 -21.25 17.60
CA ASN A 719 32.01 -21.91 17.29
C ASN A 719 32.22 -22.12 15.79
N ARG A 720 31.16 -22.38 15.01
CA ARG A 720 31.22 -22.53 13.55
C ARG A 720 31.77 -21.26 12.87
N HIS A 721 31.39 -20.09 13.36
CA HIS A 721 31.80 -18.80 12.83
C HIS A 721 32.89 -18.10 13.65
N LYS A 722 33.64 -18.85 14.47
CA LYS A 722 34.66 -18.31 15.39
C LYS A 722 35.70 -17.43 14.70
N THR A 723 36.08 -17.73 13.47
CA THR A 723 37.01 -16.93 12.66
C THR A 723 36.38 -15.60 12.23
N ALA A 724 35.12 -15.62 11.80
CA ALA A 724 34.37 -14.43 11.42
C ALA A 724 34.23 -13.45 12.62
N TRP A 725 33.94 -13.98 13.81
CA TRP A 725 33.87 -13.19 15.05
C TRP A 725 35.21 -12.59 15.50
N ALA A 726 36.33 -13.08 14.95
CA ALA A 726 37.67 -12.58 15.23
C ALA A 726 38.21 -11.68 14.10
N ALA A 727 37.41 -11.38 13.07
CA ALA A 727 37.82 -10.59 11.93
C ALA A 727 38.23 -9.16 12.34
N THR A 728 39.25 -8.64 11.66
CA THR A 728 39.79 -7.30 11.91
C THR A 728 39.79 -6.47 10.63
N THR A 729 39.53 -5.18 10.77
CA THR A 729 39.72 -4.19 9.69
C THR A 729 41.19 -4.12 9.24
N GLY A 730 41.46 -3.46 8.10
CA GLY A 730 42.83 -3.23 7.61
C GLY A 730 43.75 -2.48 8.59
N THR A 731 43.20 -1.86 9.63
CA THR A 731 43.93 -1.20 10.72
C THR A 731 44.19 -2.11 11.94
N GLY A 732 43.85 -3.40 11.86
CA GLY A 732 44.04 -4.39 12.92
C GLY A 732 43.01 -4.33 14.06
N ARG A 733 41.94 -3.54 13.94
CA ARG A 733 40.85 -3.49 14.94
C ARG A 733 39.77 -4.51 14.66
N THR A 734 39.34 -5.24 15.70
CA THR A 734 38.24 -6.22 15.62
C THR A 734 36.91 -5.58 15.19
N ALA A 735 36.19 -6.23 14.27
CA ALA A 735 34.83 -5.86 13.90
C ALA A 735 33.88 -5.97 15.10
N PHE A 736 34.02 -7.05 15.87
CA PHE A 736 33.22 -7.36 17.06
C PHE A 736 34.05 -7.20 18.33
N PRO A 737 34.05 -6.01 18.98
CA PRO A 737 34.68 -5.86 20.29
C PRO A 737 33.98 -6.69 21.37
N ARG A 738 32.69 -6.96 21.17
CA ARG A 738 31.87 -7.91 21.92
C ARG A 738 31.30 -8.87 20.89
N ARG A 739 31.34 -10.17 21.17
CA ARG A 739 30.77 -11.15 20.25
C ARG A 739 29.24 -11.08 20.33
N PRO A 740 28.53 -11.30 19.20
CA PRO A 740 27.09 -11.46 19.24
C PRO A 740 26.67 -12.56 20.22
N LEU A 741 25.53 -12.38 20.89
CA LEU A 741 24.84 -13.47 21.57
C LEU A 741 23.87 -14.08 20.57
N ILE A 742 24.04 -15.38 20.29
CA ILE A 742 23.16 -16.12 19.39
C ILE A 742 22.43 -17.16 20.22
N ALA A 743 21.10 -17.08 20.25
CA ALA A 743 20.25 -17.98 21.01
C ALA A 743 19.16 -18.58 20.13
N HIS A 744 18.86 -19.85 20.40
CA HIS A 744 17.66 -20.49 19.91
C HIS A 744 16.53 -20.19 20.89
N VAL A 745 15.46 -19.59 20.41
CA VAL A 745 14.30 -19.17 21.20
C VAL A 745 13.07 -19.94 20.76
N LYS A 746 12.35 -20.52 21.72
CA LYS A 746 11.09 -21.22 21.52
C LYS A 746 10.03 -20.64 22.47
N VAL A 747 8.98 -20.05 21.92
CA VAL A 747 7.84 -19.51 22.69
C VAL A 747 6.67 -20.48 22.56
N ALA A 748 6.24 -21.03 23.68
CA ALA A 748 5.13 -21.97 23.74
C ALA A 748 3.81 -21.28 23.35
N PRO A 749 2.89 -22.01 22.72
CA PRO A 749 1.58 -21.48 22.40
C PRO A 749 0.76 -21.29 23.66
N ASN A 750 0.15 -20.11 23.79
CA ASN A 750 -0.65 -19.73 24.94
C ASN A 750 -2.15 -20.07 24.79
N THR A 751 -2.58 -20.51 23.60
CA THR A 751 -3.93 -21.04 23.35
C THR A 751 -3.83 -22.49 22.86
N LYS A 752 -4.86 -23.32 23.13
CA LYS A 752 -4.86 -24.76 22.82
C LYS A 752 -4.65 -25.11 21.33
N ASN A 753 -4.82 -24.13 20.44
CA ASN A 753 -4.76 -24.29 18.98
C ASN A 753 -3.67 -23.42 18.32
N ALA A 754 -2.86 -22.68 19.09
CA ALA A 754 -1.73 -21.93 18.54
C ALA A 754 -0.50 -22.84 18.40
N GLU A 755 0.35 -22.54 17.42
CA GLU A 755 1.62 -23.24 17.22
C GLU A 755 2.77 -22.52 17.94
N GLN A 756 3.78 -23.29 18.37
CA GLN A 756 4.99 -22.76 19.02
C GLN A 756 5.78 -21.86 18.06
N VAL A 757 6.17 -20.66 18.48
CA VAL A 757 7.06 -19.79 17.68
C VAL A 757 8.51 -20.18 17.97
N GLU A 758 9.29 -20.50 16.93
CA GLU A 758 10.68 -20.94 17.05
C GLU A 758 11.59 -20.16 16.08
N PHE A 759 12.67 -19.56 16.60
CA PHE A 759 13.58 -18.72 15.80
C PHE A 759 14.98 -18.62 16.42
N ILE A 760 15.93 -18.13 15.62
CA ILE A 760 17.28 -17.77 16.08
C ILE A 760 17.32 -16.27 16.38
N MET A 761 17.54 -15.93 17.64
CA MET A 761 17.80 -14.57 18.09
C MET A 761 19.30 -14.24 18.01
N ILE A 762 19.64 -13.12 17.38
CA ILE A 762 21.00 -12.56 17.33
C ILE A 762 20.99 -11.19 18.00
N LEU A 763 21.59 -11.09 19.18
CA LEU A 763 21.69 -9.85 19.93
C LEU A 763 23.05 -9.18 19.70
N LEU A 764 23.03 -7.90 19.36
CA LEU A 764 24.21 -7.11 18.98
C LEU A 764 24.45 -5.89 19.86
N HIS A 765 25.74 -5.55 19.95
CA HIS A 765 26.22 -4.26 20.46
C HIS A 765 27.51 -3.90 19.71
N LEU A 766 27.36 -3.12 18.64
CA LEU A 766 28.48 -2.73 17.79
C LEU A 766 29.29 -1.58 18.40
N LYS A 767 30.41 -1.21 17.76
CA LYS A 767 31.28 -0.17 18.33
C LYS A 767 30.65 1.21 18.12
N ALA A 768 30.45 1.96 19.21
CA ALA A 768 30.12 3.39 19.19
C ALA A 768 31.22 4.31 18.61
N PHE A 769 30.85 5.52 18.21
CA PHE A 769 31.65 6.63 17.61
C PHE A 769 31.60 6.73 16.08
N GLY A 770 31.50 7.96 15.57
CA GLY A 770 31.45 8.27 14.15
C GLY A 770 32.81 8.36 13.45
N ASP A 771 33.91 8.05 14.14
CA ASP A 771 35.24 8.12 13.54
C ASP A 771 35.42 7.08 12.40
N PRO A 772 36.26 7.35 11.40
CA PRO A 772 36.42 6.46 10.25
C PRO A 772 36.80 5.02 10.61
N GLN A 773 37.56 4.81 11.69
CA GLN A 773 37.95 3.48 12.13
C GLN A 773 36.77 2.73 12.76
N SER A 774 35.93 3.40 13.55
CA SER A 774 34.70 2.80 14.11
C SER A 774 33.66 2.50 13.02
N LYS A 775 33.47 3.40 12.04
CA LYS A 775 32.62 3.15 10.86
C LYS A 775 33.11 1.96 10.03
N ALA A 776 34.42 1.86 9.78
CA ALA A 776 34.99 0.71 9.06
C ALA A 776 34.78 -0.62 9.81
N ARG A 777 34.78 -0.60 11.14
CA ARG A 777 34.49 -1.80 11.95
C ARG A 777 33.02 -2.20 11.86
N ARG A 778 32.09 -1.24 11.88
CA ARG A 778 30.65 -1.50 11.71
C ARG A 778 30.34 -2.02 10.31
N ARG A 779 30.95 -1.45 9.26
CA ARG A 779 30.79 -1.94 7.88
C ARG A 779 31.26 -3.39 7.74
N LEU A 780 32.45 -3.71 8.25
CA LEU A 780 32.95 -5.09 8.25
C LEU A 780 32.07 -6.01 9.10
N ALA A 781 31.50 -5.53 10.22
CA ALA A 781 30.56 -6.30 11.01
C ALA A 781 29.27 -6.60 10.23
N ALA A 782 28.72 -5.63 9.49
CA ALA A 782 27.55 -5.80 8.64
C ALA A 782 27.80 -6.86 7.55
N GLU A 783 28.92 -6.76 6.82
CA GLU A 783 29.33 -7.76 5.81
C GLU A 783 29.40 -9.18 6.40
N ILE A 784 30.01 -9.32 7.57
CA ILE A 784 30.14 -10.62 8.25
C ILE A 784 28.78 -11.15 8.70
N LEU A 785 27.92 -10.28 9.25
CA LEU A 785 26.60 -10.67 9.72
C LEU A 785 25.74 -11.18 8.57
N THR A 786 25.74 -10.51 7.41
CA THR A 786 25.00 -10.97 6.22
C THR A 786 25.40 -12.38 5.82
N GLU A 787 26.69 -12.68 5.72
CA GLU A 787 27.19 -14.01 5.36
C GLU A 787 26.88 -15.06 6.43
N VAL A 788 27.02 -14.71 7.72
CA VAL A 788 26.72 -15.65 8.80
C VAL A 788 25.23 -15.95 8.90
N ILE A 789 24.36 -14.94 8.72
CA ILE A 789 22.91 -15.13 8.73
C ILE A 789 22.49 -16.02 7.56
N ALA A 790 23.04 -15.80 6.36
CA ALA A 790 22.80 -16.66 5.21
C ALA A 790 23.16 -18.15 5.51
N ASP A 791 24.30 -18.39 6.17
CA ASP A 791 24.68 -19.75 6.58
C ASP A 791 23.77 -20.32 7.69
N ILE A 792 23.40 -19.52 8.71
CA ILE A 792 22.46 -19.93 9.77
C ILE A 792 21.12 -20.34 9.15
N ARG A 793 20.55 -19.52 8.26
CA ARG A 793 19.29 -19.85 7.58
C ARG A 793 19.40 -21.14 6.79
N LYS A 794 20.51 -21.32 6.06
CA LYS A 794 20.75 -22.55 5.29
C LYS A 794 20.90 -23.80 6.15
N THR A 795 21.50 -23.68 7.33
CA THR A 795 21.92 -24.83 8.16
C THR A 795 20.92 -25.19 9.25
N GLU A 796 20.36 -24.19 9.92
CA GLU A 796 19.44 -24.36 11.04
C GLU A 796 17.97 -24.34 10.56
N LYS A 797 17.68 -23.76 9.38
CA LYS A 797 16.34 -23.69 8.76
C LYS A 797 15.27 -23.09 9.68
N LEU A 798 15.67 -22.07 10.43
CA LEU A 798 14.80 -21.32 11.32
C LEU A 798 14.85 -19.84 10.92
N PRO A 799 13.75 -19.09 11.14
CA PRO A 799 13.76 -17.64 10.99
C PRO A 799 14.83 -17.01 11.89
N VAL A 800 15.39 -15.89 11.47
CA VAL A 800 16.42 -15.15 12.20
C VAL A 800 15.87 -13.78 12.56
N VAL A 801 15.98 -13.43 13.85
CA VAL A 801 15.66 -12.11 14.38
C VAL A 801 16.94 -11.53 15.00
N LEU A 802 17.47 -10.50 14.37
CA LEU A 802 18.64 -9.76 14.82
C LEU A 802 18.20 -8.42 15.39
N GLY A 803 18.73 -8.05 16.56
CA GLY A 803 18.46 -6.71 17.11
C GLY A 803 19.45 -6.26 18.17
N GLY A 804 19.36 -5.00 18.56
CA GLY A 804 20.19 -4.37 19.58
C GLY A 804 20.81 -3.05 19.12
N ASP A 805 21.87 -2.62 19.79
CA ASP A 805 22.54 -1.34 19.53
C ASP A 805 23.60 -1.48 18.42
N LEU A 806 23.24 -1.05 17.21
CA LEU A 806 24.12 -1.07 16.03
C LEU A 806 25.03 0.16 15.96
N ASN A 807 24.78 1.20 16.78
CA ASN A 807 25.56 2.43 16.84
C ASN A 807 25.72 3.15 15.48
N GLU A 808 24.75 2.98 14.57
CA GLU A 808 24.75 3.57 13.24
C GLU A 808 23.33 3.69 12.71
N THR A 809 23.04 4.76 11.98
CA THR A 809 21.76 4.97 11.31
C THR A 809 21.70 4.25 9.96
N LEU A 810 20.50 3.84 9.54
CA LEU A 810 20.28 3.08 8.29
C LEU A 810 20.44 3.92 7.01
N ASN A 811 20.44 5.25 7.12
CA ASN A 811 20.67 6.18 6.00
C ASN A 811 22.15 6.31 5.58
N THR A 812 23.04 5.46 6.12
CA THR A 812 24.48 5.45 5.80
C THR A 812 24.87 4.21 5.01
N ASP A 813 25.97 4.29 4.25
CA ASP A 813 26.55 3.17 3.52
C ASP A 813 27.24 2.12 4.43
N VAL A 814 27.20 2.33 5.75
CA VAL A 814 27.88 1.47 6.73
C VAL A 814 27.08 0.19 6.97
N LEU A 815 25.75 0.29 7.03
CA LEU A 815 24.86 -0.87 7.22
C LEU A 815 24.27 -1.41 5.89
N ALA A 816 24.64 -0.81 4.75
CA ALA A 816 24.21 -1.24 3.42
C ALA A 816 24.30 -2.76 3.17
N PRO A 817 25.36 -3.49 3.60
CA PRO A 817 25.41 -4.95 3.43
C PRO A 817 24.27 -5.72 4.10
N LEU A 818 23.67 -5.19 5.16
CA LEU A 818 22.51 -5.78 5.84
C LEU A 818 21.19 -5.32 5.21
N THR A 819 21.06 -4.05 4.84
CA THR A 819 19.84 -3.49 4.24
C THR A 819 19.63 -3.91 2.79
N ASP A 820 20.71 -4.12 2.05
CA ASP A 820 20.68 -4.52 0.63
C ASP A 820 20.65 -6.04 0.45
N ALA A 821 20.70 -6.80 1.54
CA ALA A 821 20.64 -8.26 1.49
C ALA A 821 19.24 -8.71 1.06
N PRO A 822 19.10 -9.52 -0.01
CA PRO A 822 17.80 -9.84 -0.62
C PRO A 822 16.87 -10.67 0.29
N ASP A 823 17.43 -11.26 1.33
CA ASP A 823 16.79 -12.22 2.23
C ASP A 823 16.53 -11.64 3.63
N LEU A 824 16.87 -10.36 3.85
CA LEU A 824 16.73 -9.65 5.12
C LEU A 824 15.89 -8.39 4.93
N PHE A 825 15.12 -8.06 5.97
CA PHE A 825 14.32 -6.86 6.06
C PHE A 825 14.66 -6.16 7.37
N THR A 826 14.89 -4.85 7.30
CA THR A 826 15.15 -4.04 8.49
C THR A 826 13.86 -3.32 8.87
N LEU A 827 13.29 -3.69 10.02
CA LEU A 827 11.98 -3.24 10.53
C LEU A 827 12.03 -1.85 11.18
N THR A 828 13.03 -1.06 10.83
CA THR A 828 13.27 0.29 11.39
C THR A 828 13.80 1.23 10.30
N THR A 829 13.61 0.86 9.03
CA THR A 829 14.21 1.55 7.86
C THR A 829 13.44 2.81 7.50
N ASP A 830 12.13 2.73 7.60
CA ASP A 830 11.17 3.83 7.59
C ASP A 830 11.29 4.73 8.83
N ASP A 831 11.52 4.17 10.02
CA ASP A 831 11.80 4.95 11.25
C ASP A 831 13.02 5.87 11.13
N ALA A 832 14.05 5.42 10.38
CA ALA A 832 15.25 6.20 10.12
C ALA A 832 14.99 7.40 9.18
N ALA A 833 13.87 7.40 8.46
CA ALA A 833 13.48 8.44 7.51
C ALA A 833 12.66 9.57 8.16
N ASN A 834 11.91 9.31 9.26
CA ASN A 834 11.09 10.35 9.93
C ASN A 834 11.62 10.81 11.31
N ASN A 835 12.91 10.59 11.59
CA ASN A 835 13.64 11.05 12.80
C ASN A 835 13.20 10.41 14.13
N ALA A 836 12.67 9.18 14.10
CA ALA A 836 12.42 8.41 15.30
C ALA A 836 13.67 8.29 16.20
N LEU A 837 13.47 8.12 17.51
CA LEU A 837 14.54 8.13 18.49
C LEU A 837 14.56 6.86 19.34
N SER A 838 15.52 5.97 19.08
CA SER A 838 15.85 4.89 20.02
C SER A 838 16.84 5.34 21.08
N TYR A 839 17.67 6.34 20.80
CA TYR A 839 18.62 6.95 21.74
C TYR A 839 18.25 8.41 22.00
N VAL A 840 18.04 8.76 23.27
CA VAL A 840 17.56 10.06 23.76
C VAL A 840 18.54 10.74 24.72
N GLY A 841 19.83 10.62 24.44
CA GLY A 841 20.89 11.23 25.25
C GLY A 841 20.77 12.76 25.39
N ALA A 842 21.35 13.30 26.47
CA ALA A 842 21.24 14.72 26.84
C ALA A 842 21.82 15.71 25.80
N SER A 843 22.70 15.26 24.90
CA SER A 843 23.38 16.09 23.89
C SER A 843 23.18 15.63 22.45
N HIS A 844 22.77 14.37 22.24
CA HIS A 844 22.64 13.76 20.92
C HIS A 844 21.46 12.79 20.97
N ARG A 845 20.64 12.78 19.92
CA ARG A 845 19.47 11.91 19.78
C ARG A 845 19.48 11.29 18.40
N SER A 846 19.26 9.98 18.30
CA SER A 846 19.36 9.25 17.03
C SER A 846 18.68 7.89 17.11
N LEU A 847 18.25 7.36 15.96
CA LEU A 847 17.89 5.96 15.80
C LEU A 847 19.14 5.13 15.50
N ILE A 848 19.63 4.40 16.50
CA ILE A 848 20.85 3.57 16.38
C ILE A 848 20.64 2.13 16.86
N ASP A 849 19.46 1.85 17.42
CA ASP A 849 19.00 0.52 17.75
C ASP A 849 18.05 0.08 16.64
N HIS A 850 18.28 -1.14 16.12
CA HIS A 850 17.56 -1.62 14.94
C HIS A 850 17.16 -3.08 15.12
N ILE A 851 16.09 -3.48 14.45
CA ILE A 851 15.67 -4.88 14.31
C ILE A 851 15.75 -5.27 12.82
N VAL A 852 16.44 -6.37 12.54
CA VAL A 852 16.59 -6.97 11.21
C VAL A 852 16.09 -8.40 11.27
N VAL A 853 15.17 -8.75 10.37
CA VAL A 853 14.56 -10.08 10.30
C VAL A 853 14.80 -10.73 8.94
N SER A 854 14.74 -12.05 8.89
CA SER A 854 14.70 -12.76 7.61
C SER A 854 13.28 -12.82 7.03
N ASN A 855 13.17 -13.00 5.71
CA ASN A 855 11.90 -12.99 4.97
C ASN A 855 10.87 -14.09 5.35
N ASP A 856 11.28 -15.07 6.13
CA ASP A 856 10.47 -16.15 6.69
C ASP A 856 9.97 -15.86 8.12
N VAL A 857 10.36 -14.73 8.72
CA VAL A 857 9.74 -14.23 9.95
C VAL A 857 8.30 -13.81 9.65
N ARG A 858 7.36 -14.24 10.50
CA ARG A 858 5.93 -13.92 10.40
C ARG A 858 5.56 -13.02 11.58
N MET A 859 5.02 -11.85 11.26
CA MET A 859 4.73 -10.80 12.24
C MET A 859 3.26 -10.45 12.26
N SER A 860 2.80 -9.92 13.39
CA SER A 860 1.52 -9.22 13.50
C SER A 860 1.81 -7.75 13.78
N PRO A 861 1.05 -6.80 13.20
CA PRO A 861 1.26 -5.38 13.42
C PRO A 861 1.14 -4.99 14.90
N ILE A 862 1.93 -4.00 15.33
CA ILE A 862 1.79 -3.28 16.59
C ILE A 862 1.34 -1.87 16.26
N SER A 863 0.10 -1.51 16.59
CA SER A 863 -0.44 -0.18 16.33
C SER A 863 -0.36 0.27 14.86
N GLY A 864 -0.36 -0.66 13.91
CA GLY A 864 -0.26 -0.39 12.47
C GLY A 864 1.17 -0.46 11.90
N ASP A 865 2.16 -0.81 12.73
CA ASP A 865 3.58 -0.85 12.36
C ASP A 865 4.22 -2.25 12.55
N ASP A 866 5.35 -2.52 11.88
CA ASP A 866 6.05 -3.82 11.91
C ASP A 866 6.98 -3.99 13.14
N ALA A 867 7.39 -2.88 13.75
CA ALA A 867 8.04 -2.78 15.04
C ALA A 867 7.52 -1.54 15.81
N ALA A 868 7.74 -1.50 17.13
CA ALA A 868 7.39 -0.33 17.94
C ALA A 868 8.57 0.15 18.80
N ILE A 869 8.78 1.47 18.82
CA ILE A 869 9.71 2.14 19.75
C ILE A 869 8.90 2.60 20.95
N VAL A 870 9.11 1.95 22.10
CA VAL A 870 8.34 2.24 23.32
C VAL A 870 8.92 3.47 24.02
N ARG A 871 8.27 4.62 23.83
CA ARG A 871 8.66 5.94 24.39
C ARG A 871 8.30 6.07 25.87
N LEU A 872 8.86 5.18 26.68
CA LEU A 872 8.71 5.21 28.13
C LEU A 872 9.26 6.48 28.77
N ASP A 873 10.12 7.23 28.08
CA ASP A 873 10.54 8.58 28.51
C ASP A 873 9.39 9.59 28.57
N LYS A 874 8.26 9.30 27.92
CA LYS A 874 7.04 10.12 27.97
C LYS A 874 6.09 9.72 29.11
N SER A 875 6.17 8.48 29.60
CA SER A 875 5.23 7.91 30.59
C SER A 875 5.88 7.67 31.97
N VAL A 876 7.19 7.46 32.00
CA VAL A 876 7.97 7.21 33.22
C VAL A 876 8.77 8.45 33.60
N ALA A 877 8.51 8.97 34.80
CA ALA A 877 9.23 10.12 35.33
C ALA A 877 10.73 9.83 35.48
N ASP A 878 11.57 10.79 35.08
CA ASP A 878 13.03 10.74 35.16
C ASP A 878 13.66 9.52 34.46
N PHE A 879 13.01 8.98 33.41
CA PHE A 879 13.44 7.77 32.71
C PHE A 879 14.91 7.81 32.26
N THR A 880 15.34 8.89 31.60
CA THR A 880 16.71 9.04 31.08
C THR A 880 17.76 9.20 32.17
N GLN A 881 17.36 9.56 33.39
CA GLN A 881 18.25 9.69 34.53
C GLN A 881 18.33 8.39 35.33
N ASP A 882 17.19 7.72 35.50
CA ASP A 882 17.02 6.66 36.49
C ASP A 882 16.79 5.26 35.88
N VAL A 883 16.59 5.17 34.55
CA VAL A 883 16.28 3.91 33.84
C VAL A 883 17.28 3.65 32.71
N SER A 884 17.19 4.36 31.58
CA SER A 884 18.10 4.23 30.41
C SER A 884 17.98 5.45 29.50
N ASP A 885 19.03 5.80 28.76
CA ASP A 885 18.96 6.75 27.65
C ASP A 885 18.58 6.12 26.29
N HIS A 886 18.32 4.81 26.26
CA HIS A 886 17.75 4.11 25.11
C HIS A 886 16.32 3.63 25.36
N MET A 887 15.52 3.60 24.29
CA MET A 887 14.15 3.10 24.27
C MET A 887 14.12 1.60 23.91
N PRO A 888 13.21 0.80 24.49
CA PRO A 888 12.96 -0.56 24.04
C PRO A 888 12.36 -0.59 22.64
N LEU A 889 12.87 -1.47 21.77
CA LEU A 889 12.24 -1.83 20.50
C LEU A 889 11.52 -3.17 20.66
N VAL A 890 10.29 -3.29 20.14
CA VAL A 890 9.46 -4.49 20.28
C VAL A 890 8.86 -4.91 18.94
N ILE A 891 8.80 -6.21 18.70
CA ILE A 891 8.09 -6.84 17.58
C ILE A 891 7.14 -7.92 18.10
N ARG A 892 6.14 -8.24 17.29
CA ARG A 892 5.16 -9.28 17.58
C ARG A 892 5.20 -10.38 16.53
N MET A 893 5.49 -11.60 16.94
CA MET A 893 5.62 -12.77 16.07
C MET A 893 4.42 -13.72 16.19
N VAL A 894 4.11 -14.40 15.07
CA VAL A 894 3.08 -15.44 14.97
C VAL A 894 3.64 -16.69 14.29
N ASN A 895 3.11 -17.86 14.63
CA ASN A 895 3.33 -19.09 13.86
C ASN A 895 1.99 -19.54 13.26
N ARG A 896 1.90 -19.74 11.94
CA ARG A 896 0.69 -20.28 11.30
C ARG A 896 1.06 -21.14 10.11
N ASP A 897 0.96 -22.47 10.28
CA ASP A 897 0.51 -23.40 9.25
C ASP A 897 -0.83 -24.05 9.74
N ALA A 898 -1.94 -23.81 9.04
CA ALA A 898 -3.31 -24.39 9.23
C ALA A 898 -4.31 -23.72 10.25
N PRO A 899 -5.64 -23.80 9.98
CA PRO A 899 -6.67 -22.98 10.63
C PRO A 899 -7.17 -23.56 11.95
N ILE A 900 -7.61 -22.68 12.86
CA ILE A 900 -8.28 -23.00 14.12
C ILE A 900 -9.55 -23.82 13.83
N GLN A 901 -9.51 -25.13 14.05
CA GLN A 901 -10.72 -25.95 14.15
C GLN A 901 -11.42 -25.64 15.48
N MET A 902 -12.65 -25.14 15.40
CA MET A 902 -13.58 -25.12 16.53
C MET A 902 -14.06 -26.54 16.79
N ASN A 903 -13.62 -27.15 17.90
CA ASN A 903 -14.13 -28.44 18.34
C ASN A 903 -15.56 -28.31 18.87
N ASP A 904 -16.41 -29.23 18.41
CA ASP A 904 -17.77 -29.53 18.86
C ASP A 904 -17.98 -29.40 20.37
N ALA A 905 -18.69 -28.36 20.79
CA ALA A 905 -19.42 -28.33 22.07
C ALA A 905 -20.91 -28.47 21.79
N GLY A 906 -21.32 -29.67 21.36
CA GLY A 906 -22.69 -29.97 20.98
C GLY A 906 -23.09 -31.42 21.24
N LYS A 907 -22.61 -32.04 22.33
CA LYS A 907 -23.23 -33.29 22.84
C LYS A 907 -23.24 -33.36 24.36
N GLY A 908 -24.45 -33.22 24.90
CA GLY A 908 -24.88 -33.70 26.20
C GLY A 908 -25.73 -32.64 26.90
N GLN A 909 -26.96 -32.87 27.35
CA GLN A 909 -27.83 -34.04 27.45
C GLN A 909 -29.22 -33.44 27.74
N ASP A 910 -30.28 -33.93 27.11
CA ASP A 910 -31.57 -34.04 27.79
C ASP A 910 -32.06 -35.48 27.57
N GLN A 911 -32.14 -36.23 28.67
CA GLN A 911 -32.98 -37.41 28.79
C GLN A 911 -34.23 -37.00 29.55
N CYS A 912 -35.39 -37.46 29.07
CA CYS A 912 -36.74 -37.28 29.62
C CYS A 912 -37.42 -35.93 29.35
#